data_AF-A0A397UDK7-F1
#
_entry.id   AF-A0A397UDK7-F1
#
_cell.length_a   1.000
_cell.length_b   1.000
_cell.length_c   1.000
_cell.angle_alpha   90.00
_cell.angle_beta   90.00
_cell.angle_gamma   90.00
#
_symmetry.space_group_name_H-M   'P 1'
#
loop_
_entity.id
_entity.type
_entity.pdbx_description
1 polymer ?
#
loop_
_entity_poly.entity_id
_entity_poly.type
_entity_poly.pdbx_seq_one_letter_code
_entity_poly.pdbx_strand_id
1 'polypeptide(L)'
;MEGYEDAIIDLTKLLDIEINNNFALRYRGKAYYLMERYNEAIIDLTKLLDIEPNNKFALRNRADAYYLMEKYKESFNDVKKLLKIETNDELASKLLAKINENPCVDETYGLGCFYLHGINVEKDEYKAFVQFEKSANMGHTEGINCLGYCYEYGIGVEKNENKAFIYYQKSADMYNSNGMYQVGYYYYIGIGVDIDKHKAFTYYMKSAEAGNFMGIRKTAICYYFGIGVEINENKYYEWNEKSSKYGNCAHCNEYNTQPAWCLSCDPDKTTRWTSGNKDIDDYIKAFQIRTLAYEDVIEWIPFDRLSSVEVIGKGGFGSVYKATWLDGIRKVEKIDGNYKRALETSGIVALKSLSRGSLKEFENHMKCILYNCQLKIYGLTQNIKNEYFMVFQYADSGNLNKFLRTKFHEVTWKTKLKLLFDISKDLYRIHDAGYIHADFHSGNILQDQHISTTLQSYIADLGLSKKDNENGSEGEIYGVMPYVAPEVLSGQKFTKAADIYGFGVIMSEMSTGQRPFDGHEFDHILAVKICNGLRPEFAPGTPDCYIELANQCMNLGPQKRPNAYEIWDILEEWNISIENSDDTSNIKKQFLDADKIVKTLPLNLQKHPDFMYTSKIINTKKILNEINGTYFNKFAILLLKFIEINFDLCLASRSMEFVEMPNGVKRILACN
;
A
#
# COMPACT_ATOMS: atom_id res chain seq x y z
N MET A 1 26.48 -58.22 10.01
CA MET A 1 26.54 -57.88 8.57
C MET A 1 26.63 -59.14 7.71
N GLU A 2 27.51 -60.10 8.02
CA GLU A 2 27.67 -61.34 7.22
C GLU A 2 26.35 -62.09 6.94
N GLY A 3 25.49 -62.29 7.94
CA GLY A 3 24.22 -63.00 7.74
C GLY A 3 23.15 -62.30 6.86
N TYR A 4 23.27 -61.00 6.58
CA TYR A 4 22.35 -60.29 5.68
C TYR A 4 22.81 -60.36 4.22
N GLU A 5 24.12 -60.39 3.96
CA GLU A 5 24.65 -60.57 2.61
C GLU A 5 24.36 -61.98 2.08
N ASP A 6 24.53 -63.01 2.92
CA ASP A 6 24.16 -64.38 2.56
C ASP A 6 22.66 -64.50 2.23
N ALA A 7 21.81 -63.82 3.01
CA ALA A 7 20.38 -63.74 2.74
C ALA A 7 20.06 -63.00 1.43
N ILE A 8 20.76 -61.89 1.12
CA ILE A 8 20.60 -61.17 -0.15
C ILE A 8 20.99 -62.06 -1.33
N ILE A 9 22.07 -62.84 -1.21
CA ILE A 9 22.53 -63.77 -2.26
C ILE A 9 21.46 -64.82 -2.52
N ASP A 10 20.92 -65.47 -1.49
CA ASP A 10 19.92 -66.52 -1.68
C ASP A 10 18.57 -65.98 -2.18
N LEU A 11 18.14 -64.80 -1.71
CA LEU A 11 16.95 -64.11 -2.21
C LEU A 11 17.14 -63.62 -3.66
N THR A 12 18.37 -63.31 -4.07
CA THR A 12 18.68 -62.94 -5.46
C THR A 12 18.58 -64.15 -6.38
N LYS A 13 19.14 -65.31 -5.99
CA LYS A 13 18.95 -66.56 -6.75
C LYS A 13 17.47 -66.90 -6.92
N LEU A 14 16.65 -66.63 -5.89
CA LEU A 14 15.21 -66.86 -5.96
C LEU A 14 14.52 -65.93 -6.97
N LEU A 15 14.97 -64.67 -7.09
CA LEU A 15 14.48 -63.72 -8.10
C LEU A 15 15.00 -64.03 -9.51
N ASP A 16 16.15 -64.70 -9.64
CA ASP A 16 16.64 -65.19 -10.93
C ASP A 16 15.79 -66.36 -11.45
N ILE A 17 15.19 -67.14 -10.55
CA ILE A 17 14.25 -68.24 -10.88
C ILE A 17 12.83 -67.69 -11.11
N GLU A 18 12.39 -66.74 -10.29
CA GLU A 18 11.06 -66.15 -10.34
C GLU A 18 11.13 -64.62 -10.12
N ILE A 19 11.16 -63.87 -11.23
CA ILE A 19 11.49 -62.43 -11.27
C ILE A 19 10.58 -61.51 -10.42
N ASN A 20 9.35 -61.94 -10.16
CA ASN A 20 8.34 -61.19 -9.40
C ASN A 20 7.96 -61.91 -8.10
N ASN A 21 8.86 -62.70 -7.52
CA ASN A 21 8.60 -63.38 -6.26
C ASN A 21 8.43 -62.36 -5.12
N ASN A 22 7.19 -62.19 -4.65
CA ASN A 22 6.83 -61.20 -3.60
C ASN A 22 7.61 -61.41 -2.31
N PHE A 23 7.86 -62.67 -1.93
CA PHE A 23 8.63 -63.01 -0.74
C PHE A 23 10.07 -62.52 -0.89
N ALA A 24 10.71 -62.80 -2.02
CA ALA A 24 12.08 -62.41 -2.28
C ALA A 24 12.25 -60.89 -2.32
N LEU A 25 11.40 -60.16 -3.05
CA LEU A 25 11.41 -58.69 -3.10
C LEU A 25 11.23 -58.07 -1.71
N ARG A 26 10.30 -58.61 -0.92
CA ARG A 26 10.00 -58.12 0.44
C ARG A 26 11.19 -58.24 1.38
N TYR A 27 11.78 -59.43 1.46
CA TYR A 27 12.86 -59.68 2.42
C TYR A 27 14.20 -59.14 1.95
N ARG A 28 14.45 -59.09 0.63
CA ARG A 28 15.68 -58.50 0.08
C ARG A 28 15.66 -56.98 0.20
N GLY A 29 14.53 -56.33 -0.11
CA GLY A 29 14.35 -54.90 0.14
C GLY A 29 14.52 -54.53 1.61
N LYS A 30 14.07 -55.39 2.54
CA LYS A 30 14.30 -55.19 3.98
C LYS A 30 15.75 -55.41 4.40
N ALA A 31 16.43 -56.40 3.84
CA ALA A 31 17.84 -56.63 4.09
C ALA A 31 18.68 -55.44 3.62
N TYR A 32 18.43 -54.92 2.42
CA TYR A 32 19.06 -53.69 1.94
C TYR A 32 18.79 -52.49 2.84
N TYR A 33 17.54 -52.30 3.29
CA TYR A 33 17.19 -51.23 4.23
C TYR A 33 17.99 -51.33 5.55
N LEU A 34 18.09 -52.53 6.14
CA LEU A 34 18.83 -52.76 7.38
C LEU A 34 20.34 -52.60 7.23
N MET A 35 20.84 -52.67 5.99
CA MET A 35 22.23 -52.41 5.63
C MET A 35 22.48 -50.97 5.18
N GLU A 36 21.50 -50.07 5.36
CA GLU A 36 21.56 -48.65 4.95
C GLU A 36 21.73 -48.45 3.42
N ARG A 37 21.48 -49.50 2.63
CA ARG A 37 21.49 -49.49 1.17
C ARG A 37 20.12 -49.05 0.64
N TYR A 38 19.75 -47.80 0.96
CA TYR A 38 18.38 -47.32 0.78
C TYR A 38 17.93 -47.26 -0.68
N ASN A 39 18.82 -46.98 -1.63
CA ASN A 39 18.48 -46.97 -3.06
C ASN A 39 18.05 -48.37 -3.54
N GLU A 40 18.83 -49.40 -3.20
CA GLU A 40 18.51 -50.78 -3.55
C GLU A 40 17.25 -51.28 -2.82
N ALA A 41 17.07 -50.87 -1.56
CA ALA A 41 15.84 -51.13 -0.82
C ALA A 41 14.62 -50.54 -1.53
N ILE A 42 14.68 -49.26 -1.93
CA ILE A 42 13.59 -48.56 -2.63
C ILE A 42 13.23 -49.26 -3.95
N ILE A 43 14.22 -49.74 -4.71
CA ILE A 43 13.99 -50.45 -5.98
C ILE A 43 13.15 -51.71 -5.75
N ASP A 44 13.56 -52.58 -4.83
CA ASP A 44 12.86 -53.84 -4.55
C ASP A 44 11.47 -53.59 -3.92
N LEU A 45 11.35 -52.62 -3.02
CA LEU A 45 10.08 -52.24 -2.42
C LEU A 45 9.12 -51.57 -3.42
N THR A 46 9.64 -50.87 -4.42
CA THR A 46 8.83 -50.30 -5.51
C THR A 46 8.29 -51.39 -6.42
N LYS A 47 9.13 -52.35 -6.84
CA LYS A 47 8.67 -53.53 -7.60
C LYS A 47 7.60 -54.32 -6.84
N LEU A 48 7.75 -54.45 -5.52
CA LEU A 48 6.74 -55.09 -4.69
C LEU A 48 5.42 -54.30 -4.67
N LEU A 49 5.47 -52.96 -4.69
CA LEU A 49 4.28 -52.11 -4.77
C LEU A 49 3.65 -52.08 -6.17
N ASP A 50 4.42 -52.36 -7.23
CA ASP A 50 3.85 -52.53 -8.57
C ASP A 50 3.01 -53.81 -8.66
N ILE A 51 3.40 -54.86 -7.92
CA ILE A 51 2.66 -56.13 -7.83
C ILE A 51 1.52 -56.03 -6.80
N GLU A 52 1.79 -55.45 -5.63
CA GLU A 52 0.84 -55.29 -4.53
C GLU A 52 0.74 -53.81 -4.09
N PRO A 53 -0.07 -52.97 -4.78
CA PRO A 53 -0.11 -51.51 -4.58
C PRO A 53 -0.44 -51.03 -3.17
N ASN A 54 -1.09 -51.87 -2.37
CA ASN A 54 -1.49 -51.57 -1.00
C ASN A 54 -0.68 -52.39 0.03
N ASN A 55 0.50 -52.92 -0.34
CA ASN A 55 1.36 -53.65 0.57
C ASN A 55 1.88 -52.72 1.68
N LYS A 56 1.33 -52.88 2.88
CA LYS A 56 1.63 -52.04 4.05
C LYS A 56 3.11 -52.09 4.45
N PHE A 57 3.75 -53.26 4.29
CA PHE A 57 5.16 -53.43 4.62
C PHE A 57 6.05 -52.62 3.68
N ALA A 58 5.76 -52.68 2.38
CA ALA A 58 6.54 -51.97 1.39
C ALA A 58 6.37 -50.45 1.51
N LEU A 59 5.13 -49.96 1.69
CA LEU A 59 4.87 -48.54 1.95
C LEU A 59 5.63 -48.03 3.18
N ARG A 60 5.60 -48.78 4.29
CA ARG A 60 6.27 -48.35 5.54
C ARG A 60 7.79 -48.27 5.38
N ASN A 61 8.42 -49.34 4.89
CA ASN A 61 9.88 -49.39 4.77
C ASN A 61 10.42 -48.46 3.68
N ARG A 62 9.63 -48.21 2.62
CA ARG A 62 10.00 -47.26 1.56
C ARG A 62 9.84 -45.81 2.03
N ALA A 63 8.78 -45.52 2.80
CA ALA A 63 8.62 -44.23 3.46
C ALA A 63 9.78 -43.91 4.40
N ASP A 64 10.16 -44.87 5.26
CA ASP A 64 11.31 -44.72 6.17
C ASP A 64 12.62 -44.51 5.39
N ALA A 65 12.85 -45.30 4.33
CA ALA A 65 14.03 -45.15 3.48
C ALA A 65 14.08 -43.76 2.81
N TYR A 66 12.95 -43.27 2.28
CA TYR A 66 12.86 -41.92 1.73
C TYR A 66 13.13 -40.84 2.79
N TYR A 67 12.61 -41.01 4.01
CA TYR A 67 12.84 -40.07 5.11
C TYR A 67 14.33 -39.98 5.49
N LEU A 68 15.01 -41.12 5.61
CA LEU A 68 16.44 -41.19 5.93
C LEU A 68 17.33 -40.65 4.81
N MET A 69 16.82 -40.60 3.59
CA MET A 69 17.46 -39.96 2.44
C MET A 69 17.05 -38.48 2.26
N GLU A 70 16.36 -37.88 3.24
CA GLU A 70 15.84 -36.50 3.19
C GLU A 70 14.84 -36.23 2.04
N LYS A 71 14.26 -37.29 1.46
CA LYS A 71 13.22 -37.25 0.42
C LYS A 71 11.83 -37.19 1.06
N TYR A 72 11.55 -36.10 1.77
CA TYR A 72 10.37 -35.96 2.62
C TYR A 72 9.04 -36.03 1.86
N LYS A 73 8.99 -35.58 0.61
CA LYS A 73 7.78 -35.61 -0.24
C LYS A 73 7.37 -37.04 -0.59
N GLU A 74 8.33 -37.86 -1.03
CA GLU A 74 8.11 -39.27 -1.36
C GLU A 74 7.76 -40.07 -0.10
N SER A 75 8.42 -39.78 1.02
CA SER A 75 8.09 -40.34 2.32
C SER A 75 6.65 -40.01 2.76
N PHE A 76 6.25 -38.73 2.67
CA PHE A 76 4.91 -38.27 3.02
C PHE A 76 3.82 -38.94 2.19
N ASN A 77 4.04 -39.12 0.88
CA ASN A 77 3.09 -39.78 -0.02
C ASN A 77 2.85 -41.24 0.38
N ASP A 78 3.92 -41.98 0.69
CA ASP A 78 3.82 -43.37 1.13
C ASP A 78 3.14 -43.47 2.51
N VAL A 79 3.44 -42.55 3.44
CA VAL A 79 2.80 -42.47 4.76
C VAL A 79 1.31 -42.14 4.65
N LYS A 80 0.91 -41.16 3.83
CA LYS A 80 -0.50 -40.85 3.58
C LYS A 80 -1.25 -42.04 2.99
N LYS A 81 -0.64 -42.73 2.03
CA LYS A 81 -1.23 -43.92 1.42
C LYS A 81 -1.39 -45.03 2.47
N LEU A 82 -0.39 -45.23 3.32
CA LEU A 82 -0.42 -46.21 4.41
C LEU A 82 -1.51 -45.89 5.44
N LEU A 83 -1.64 -44.63 5.89
CA LEU A 83 -2.68 -44.20 6.83
C LEU A 83 -4.10 -44.26 6.25
N LYS A 84 -4.25 -44.17 4.93
CA LYS A 84 -5.52 -44.42 4.25
C LYS A 84 -5.93 -45.89 4.30
N ILE A 85 -4.95 -46.80 4.34
CA ILE A 85 -5.17 -48.26 4.42
C ILE A 85 -5.32 -48.71 5.89
N GLU A 86 -4.53 -48.12 6.79
CA GLU A 86 -4.48 -48.44 8.22
C GLU A 86 -4.48 -47.14 9.03
N THR A 87 -5.68 -46.67 9.39
CA THR A 87 -5.91 -45.35 9.99
C THR A 87 -5.25 -45.15 11.35
N ASN A 88 -4.92 -46.23 12.07
CA ASN A 88 -4.32 -46.19 13.42
C ASN A 88 -2.89 -46.76 13.46
N ASP A 89 -2.15 -46.69 12.35
CA ASP A 89 -0.74 -47.09 12.34
C ASP A 89 0.13 -46.11 13.16
N GLU A 90 0.59 -46.57 14.33
CA GLU A 90 1.40 -45.77 15.26
C GLU A 90 2.75 -45.35 14.67
N LEU A 91 3.40 -46.23 13.88
CA LEU A 91 4.69 -45.95 13.27
C LEU A 91 4.56 -44.95 12.13
N ALA A 92 3.54 -45.10 11.29
CA ALA A 92 3.23 -44.15 10.23
C ALA A 92 2.83 -42.78 10.80
N SER A 93 2.08 -42.75 11.90
CA SER A 93 1.70 -41.51 12.59
C SER A 93 2.91 -40.80 13.22
N LYS A 94 3.83 -41.56 13.82
CA LYS A 94 5.11 -41.02 14.34
C LYS A 94 6.00 -40.50 13.22
N LEU A 95 6.11 -41.22 12.11
CA LEU A 95 6.86 -40.77 10.94
C LEU A 95 6.24 -39.52 10.32
N LEU A 96 4.90 -39.45 10.24
CA LEU A 96 4.18 -38.26 9.80
C LEU A 96 4.49 -37.05 10.69
N ALA A 97 4.50 -37.22 12.02
CA ALA A 97 4.88 -36.14 12.94
C ALA A 97 6.31 -35.64 12.69
N LYS A 98 7.27 -36.56 12.47
CA LYS A 98 8.67 -36.23 12.14
C LYS A 98 8.83 -35.54 10.78
N ILE A 99 8.02 -35.93 9.79
CA ILE A 99 7.96 -35.25 8.48
C ILE A 99 7.37 -33.85 8.67
N ASN A 100 6.32 -33.70 9.48
CA ASN A 100 5.71 -32.40 9.77
C ASN A 100 6.64 -31.45 10.54
N GLU A 101 7.62 -31.97 11.29
CA GLU A 101 8.70 -31.18 11.92
C GLU A 101 9.76 -30.70 10.89
N ASN A 102 9.86 -31.37 9.73
CA ASN A 102 10.75 -31.01 8.61
C ASN A 102 9.93 -30.96 7.31
N PRO A 103 8.96 -30.03 7.23
CA PRO A 103 7.97 -30.01 6.15
C PRO A 103 8.66 -29.86 4.80
N CYS A 104 8.09 -30.50 3.79
CA CYS A 104 8.69 -30.44 2.46
C CYS A 104 8.62 -29.01 1.89
N VAL A 105 9.44 -28.75 0.87
CA VAL A 105 9.57 -27.45 0.22
C VAL A 105 8.21 -26.86 -0.21
N ASP A 106 7.31 -27.71 -0.72
CA ASP A 106 5.96 -27.33 -1.16
C ASP A 106 5.03 -26.96 0.03
N GLU A 107 5.21 -27.60 1.19
CA GLU A 107 4.42 -27.36 2.40
C GLU A 107 4.80 -26.04 3.08
N THR A 108 6.09 -25.68 3.09
CA THR A 108 6.54 -24.38 3.63
C THR A 108 6.01 -23.21 2.80
N TYR A 109 6.05 -23.31 1.47
CA TYR A 109 5.43 -22.34 0.58
C TYR A 109 3.90 -22.24 0.80
N GLY A 110 3.21 -23.39 0.83
CA GLY A 110 1.77 -23.43 1.04
C GLY A 110 1.35 -22.82 2.38
N LEU A 111 2.10 -23.09 3.44
CA LEU A 111 1.87 -22.53 4.77
C LEU A 111 2.11 -21.00 4.79
N GLY A 112 3.12 -20.52 4.08
CA GLY A 112 3.33 -19.07 3.88
C GLY A 112 2.11 -18.41 3.23
N CYS A 113 1.54 -19.02 2.19
CA CYS A 113 0.32 -18.54 1.55
C CYS A 113 -0.90 -18.57 2.48
N PHE A 114 -1.03 -19.58 3.34
CA PHE A 114 -2.12 -19.64 4.32
C PHE A 114 -2.04 -18.51 5.33
N TYR A 115 -0.86 -18.24 5.89
CA TYR A 115 -0.67 -17.10 6.79
C TYR A 115 -0.86 -15.76 6.08
N LEU A 116 -0.43 -15.62 4.83
CA LEU A 116 -0.60 -14.40 4.06
C LEU A 116 -2.08 -14.05 3.83
N HIS A 117 -2.90 -15.06 3.55
CA HIS A 117 -4.31 -14.88 3.16
C HIS A 117 -5.32 -15.22 4.26
N GLY A 118 -4.87 -15.66 5.44
CA GLY A 118 -5.75 -16.12 6.52
C GLY A 118 -6.58 -17.35 6.16
N ILE A 119 -6.04 -18.25 5.33
CA ILE A 119 -6.77 -19.44 4.87
C ILE A 119 -6.62 -20.54 5.92
N ASN A 120 -7.68 -20.83 6.66
CA ASN A 120 -7.71 -21.84 7.76
C ASN A 120 -6.76 -21.55 8.94
N VAL A 121 -6.06 -20.42 8.92
CA VAL A 121 -5.19 -19.89 10.00
C VAL A 121 -5.45 -18.39 10.14
N GLU A 122 -5.13 -17.83 11.31
CA GLU A 122 -5.13 -16.38 11.47
C GLU A 122 -4.11 -15.74 10.52
N LYS A 123 -4.49 -14.63 9.87
CA LYS A 123 -3.61 -13.89 8.97
C LYS A 123 -2.41 -13.38 9.77
N ASP A 124 -1.20 -13.65 9.32
CA ASP A 124 0.03 -13.25 10.00
C ASP A 124 1.16 -13.06 8.98
N GLU A 125 1.46 -11.81 8.64
CA GLU A 125 2.41 -11.48 7.59
C GLU A 125 3.85 -11.83 7.96
N TYR A 126 4.21 -11.73 9.24
CA TYR A 126 5.54 -12.12 9.72
C TYR A 126 5.73 -13.63 9.63
N LYS A 127 4.75 -14.43 10.06
CA LYS A 127 4.80 -15.90 9.86
C LYS A 127 4.81 -16.26 8.39
N ALA A 128 4.06 -15.55 7.54
CA ALA A 128 4.11 -15.76 6.10
C ALA A 128 5.53 -15.54 5.54
N PHE A 129 6.15 -14.40 5.88
CA PHE A 129 7.53 -14.07 5.50
C PHE A 129 8.52 -15.16 5.93
N VAL A 130 8.47 -15.60 7.20
CA VAL A 130 9.37 -16.65 7.72
C VAL A 130 9.23 -17.96 6.94
N GLN A 131 8.01 -18.35 6.55
CA GLN A 131 7.79 -19.58 5.78
C GLN A 131 8.28 -19.44 4.34
N PHE A 132 8.06 -18.29 3.69
CA PHE A 132 8.63 -18.03 2.37
C PHE A 132 10.15 -17.99 2.38
N GLU A 133 10.76 -17.43 3.42
CA GLU A 133 12.23 -17.44 3.59
C GLU A 133 12.77 -18.88 3.71
N LYS A 134 12.14 -19.73 4.53
CA LYS A 134 12.49 -21.15 4.61
C LYS A 134 12.37 -21.85 3.26
N SER A 135 11.24 -21.65 2.58
CA SER A 135 10.97 -22.22 1.25
C SER A 135 12.04 -21.76 0.23
N ALA A 136 12.39 -20.48 0.25
CA ALA A 136 13.40 -19.91 -0.64
C ALA A 136 14.81 -20.46 -0.36
N ASN A 137 15.19 -20.61 0.91
CA ASN A 137 16.48 -21.17 1.31
C ASN A 137 16.62 -22.66 0.92
N MET A 138 15.51 -23.37 0.80
CA MET A 138 15.46 -24.75 0.27
C MET A 138 15.42 -24.81 -1.27
N GLY A 139 15.50 -23.67 -1.95
CA GLY A 139 15.49 -23.60 -3.41
C GLY A 139 14.12 -23.70 -4.06
N HIS A 140 13.02 -23.46 -3.32
CA HIS A 140 11.69 -23.40 -3.94
C HIS A 140 11.56 -22.19 -4.84
N THR A 141 11.29 -22.40 -6.11
CA THR A 141 11.26 -21.33 -7.08
C THR A 141 10.15 -20.30 -6.79
N GLU A 142 8.95 -20.75 -6.43
CA GLU A 142 7.81 -19.92 -6.05
C GLU A 142 8.03 -19.28 -4.67
N GLY A 143 8.71 -19.97 -3.75
CA GLY A 143 9.10 -19.43 -2.45
C GLY A 143 10.07 -18.25 -2.60
N ILE A 144 11.05 -18.38 -3.50
CA ILE A 144 11.97 -17.28 -3.87
C ILE A 144 11.20 -16.10 -4.46
N ASN A 145 10.24 -16.35 -5.37
CA ASN A 145 9.40 -15.29 -5.94
C ASN A 145 8.55 -14.59 -4.87
N CYS A 146 7.93 -15.34 -3.97
CA CYS A 146 7.15 -14.81 -2.86
C CYS A 146 8.01 -14.02 -1.86
N LEU A 147 9.27 -14.43 -1.64
CA LEU A 147 10.19 -13.65 -0.83
C LEU A 147 10.52 -12.30 -1.50
N GLY A 148 10.67 -12.28 -2.83
CA GLY A 148 10.74 -11.04 -3.61
C GLY A 148 9.50 -10.15 -3.39
N TYR A 149 8.31 -10.75 -3.42
CA TYR A 149 7.04 -10.08 -3.17
C TYR A 149 6.93 -9.52 -1.75
N CYS A 150 7.42 -10.24 -0.74
CA CYS A 150 7.49 -9.74 0.62
C CYS A 150 8.36 -8.49 0.74
N TYR A 151 9.54 -8.48 0.10
CA TYR A 151 10.38 -7.29 0.08
C TYR A 151 9.80 -6.14 -0.75
N GLU A 152 9.09 -6.41 -1.85
CA GLU A 152 8.46 -5.37 -2.67
C GLU A 152 7.37 -4.61 -1.90
N TYR A 153 6.56 -5.34 -1.12
CA TYR A 153 5.39 -4.78 -0.44
C TYR A 153 5.53 -4.63 1.07
N GLY A 154 6.68 -4.99 1.64
CA GLY A 154 6.94 -4.91 3.08
C GLY A 154 6.15 -5.92 3.91
N ILE A 155 5.83 -7.09 3.36
CA ILE A 155 4.99 -8.10 4.02
C ILE A 155 5.86 -8.89 5.01
N GLY A 156 5.65 -8.66 6.30
CA GLY A 156 6.40 -9.33 7.38
C GLY A 156 7.89 -8.95 7.47
N VAL A 157 8.35 -8.00 6.65
CA VAL A 157 9.73 -7.51 6.58
C VAL A 157 9.75 -6.06 6.11
N GLU A 158 10.78 -5.29 6.43
CA GLU A 158 10.95 -3.94 5.90
C GLU A 158 11.02 -3.95 4.36
N LYS A 159 10.21 -3.10 3.71
CA LYS A 159 10.17 -2.93 2.26
C LYS A 159 11.56 -2.61 1.70
N ASN A 160 11.97 -3.33 0.67
CA ASN A 160 13.25 -3.16 0.01
C ASN A 160 13.20 -3.59 -1.46
N GLU A 161 12.96 -2.62 -2.34
CA GLU A 161 12.83 -2.84 -3.79
C GLU A 161 14.09 -3.46 -4.42
N ASN A 162 15.28 -3.13 -3.93
CA ASN A 162 16.54 -3.71 -4.42
C ASN A 162 16.66 -5.20 -4.07
N LYS A 163 16.31 -5.58 -2.83
CA LYS A 163 16.25 -6.99 -2.43
C LYS A 163 15.16 -7.73 -3.21
N ALA A 164 13.99 -7.11 -3.38
CA ALA A 164 12.90 -7.68 -4.18
C ALA A 164 13.37 -8.03 -5.59
N PHE A 165 14.02 -7.07 -6.27
CA PHE A 165 14.60 -7.28 -7.60
C PHE A 165 15.60 -8.44 -7.63
N ILE A 166 16.51 -8.53 -6.65
CA ILE A 166 17.48 -9.62 -6.54
C ILE A 166 16.78 -10.99 -6.43
N TYR A 167 15.73 -11.12 -5.61
CA TYR A 167 15.00 -12.37 -5.47
C TYR A 167 14.18 -12.72 -6.72
N TYR A 168 13.56 -11.73 -7.38
CA TYR A 168 12.89 -11.96 -8.66
C TYR A 168 13.87 -12.41 -9.74
N GLN A 169 15.07 -11.82 -9.79
CA GLN A 169 16.13 -12.24 -10.70
C GLN A 169 16.55 -13.69 -10.44
N LYS A 170 16.78 -14.07 -9.16
CA LYS A 170 17.07 -15.46 -8.79
C LYS A 170 15.95 -16.42 -9.22
N SER A 171 14.69 -16.03 -9.01
CA SER A 171 13.54 -16.84 -9.44
C SER A 171 13.48 -16.98 -10.96
N ALA A 172 13.73 -15.88 -11.70
CA ALA A 172 13.80 -15.88 -13.16
C ALA A 172 14.93 -16.77 -13.70
N ASP A 173 16.10 -16.74 -13.06
CA ASP A 173 17.26 -17.57 -13.41
C ASP A 173 17.00 -19.08 -13.18
N MET A 174 16.07 -19.40 -12.29
CA MET A 174 15.53 -20.75 -12.05
C MET A 174 14.33 -21.08 -12.95
N TYR A 175 14.17 -20.34 -14.04
CA TYR A 175 13.11 -20.49 -15.04
C TYR A 175 11.68 -20.26 -14.53
N ASN A 176 11.50 -19.53 -13.41
CA ASN A 176 10.17 -19.18 -12.94
C ASN A 176 9.50 -18.18 -13.87
N SER A 177 8.32 -18.54 -14.36
CA SER A 177 7.60 -17.69 -15.29
C SER A 177 7.11 -16.38 -14.65
N ASN A 178 6.73 -16.40 -13.35
CA ASN A 178 6.35 -15.20 -12.60
C ASN A 178 7.57 -14.34 -12.28
N GLY A 179 8.68 -14.96 -11.83
CA GLY A 179 9.94 -14.27 -11.60
C GLY A 179 10.43 -13.53 -12.84
N MET A 180 10.42 -14.17 -14.01
CA MET A 180 10.75 -13.52 -15.29
C MET A 180 9.84 -12.32 -15.59
N TYR A 181 8.53 -12.47 -15.39
CA TYR A 181 7.58 -11.37 -15.56
C TYR A 181 7.91 -10.19 -14.63
N GLN A 182 8.18 -10.46 -13.35
CA GLN A 182 8.52 -9.44 -12.36
C GLN A 182 9.82 -8.71 -12.72
N VAL A 183 10.87 -9.43 -13.13
CA VAL A 183 12.12 -8.81 -13.61
C VAL A 183 11.87 -7.91 -14.82
N GLY A 184 11.06 -8.39 -15.78
CA GLY A 184 10.66 -7.59 -16.94
C GLY A 184 9.91 -6.32 -16.52
N TYR A 185 9.03 -6.43 -15.52
CA TYR A 185 8.31 -5.30 -14.93
C TYR A 185 9.24 -4.29 -14.28
N TYR A 186 10.22 -4.73 -13.48
CA TYR A 186 11.19 -3.85 -12.83
C TYR A 186 12.04 -3.06 -13.83
N TYR A 187 12.55 -3.71 -14.89
CA TYR A 187 13.26 -3.00 -15.97
C TYR A 187 12.36 -2.04 -16.75
N TYR A 188 11.07 -2.36 -16.89
CA TYR A 188 10.13 -1.51 -17.64
C TYR A 188 9.82 -0.21 -16.89
N ILE A 189 9.62 -0.29 -15.57
CA ILE A 189 9.22 0.83 -14.72
C ILE A 189 10.40 1.56 -14.07
N GLY A 190 11.55 0.90 -13.91
CA GLY A 190 12.73 1.45 -13.26
C GLY A 190 12.67 1.44 -11.73
N ILE A 191 12.07 0.39 -11.12
CA ILE A 191 12.06 0.20 -9.66
C ILE A 191 13.34 -0.53 -9.26
N GLY A 192 14.18 0.06 -8.40
CA GLY A 192 15.45 -0.53 -7.93
C GLY A 192 16.53 -0.75 -9.02
N VAL A 193 16.21 -0.47 -10.28
CA VAL A 193 17.10 -0.58 -11.45
C VAL A 193 16.79 0.52 -12.46
N ASP A 194 17.76 0.85 -13.32
CA ASP A 194 17.51 1.78 -14.41
C ASP A 194 16.51 1.21 -15.43
N ILE A 195 15.72 2.11 -16.04
CA ILE A 195 14.77 1.74 -17.09
C ILE A 195 15.52 1.15 -18.29
N ASP A 196 15.22 -0.10 -18.64
CA ASP A 196 15.76 -0.79 -19.82
C ASP A 196 14.64 -1.53 -20.55
N LYS A 197 14.04 -0.86 -21.53
CA LYS A 197 12.90 -1.39 -22.29
C LYS A 197 13.25 -2.66 -23.06
N HIS A 198 14.49 -2.80 -23.54
CA HIS A 198 14.93 -3.97 -24.29
C HIS A 198 15.06 -5.20 -23.37
N LYS A 199 15.67 -5.03 -22.19
CA LYS A 199 15.68 -6.09 -21.18
C LYS A 199 14.29 -6.43 -20.71
N ALA A 200 13.44 -5.44 -20.47
CA ALA A 200 12.04 -5.66 -20.11
C ALA A 200 11.34 -6.59 -21.11
N PHE A 201 11.41 -6.25 -22.40
CA PHE A 201 10.87 -7.06 -23.48
C PHE A 201 11.46 -8.48 -23.50
N THR A 202 12.78 -8.60 -23.35
CA THR A 202 13.45 -9.91 -23.33
C THR A 202 12.90 -10.80 -22.21
N TYR A 203 12.71 -10.26 -21.01
CA TYR A 203 12.16 -11.01 -19.89
C TYR A 203 10.66 -11.32 -20.03
N TYR A 204 9.87 -10.39 -20.57
CA TYR A 204 8.47 -10.65 -20.90
C TYR A 204 8.33 -11.78 -21.91
N MET A 205 9.18 -11.82 -22.94
CA MET A 205 9.16 -12.88 -23.94
C MET A 205 9.53 -14.22 -23.32
N LYS A 206 10.60 -14.30 -22.52
CA LYS A 206 10.97 -15.54 -21.81
C LYS A 206 9.84 -16.03 -20.90
N SER A 207 9.21 -15.10 -20.15
CA SER A 207 8.05 -15.39 -19.32
C SER A 207 6.87 -15.93 -20.15
N ALA A 208 6.64 -15.34 -21.32
CA ALA A 208 5.61 -15.77 -22.26
C ALA A 208 5.85 -17.18 -22.81
N GLU A 209 7.08 -17.46 -23.22
CA GLU A 209 7.51 -18.77 -23.71
C GLU A 209 7.39 -19.86 -22.63
N ALA A 210 7.57 -19.48 -21.36
CA ALA A 210 7.30 -20.34 -20.20
C ALA A 210 5.80 -20.45 -19.84
N GLY A 211 4.89 -19.96 -20.69
CA GLY A 211 3.44 -20.06 -20.51
C GLY A 211 2.85 -19.07 -19.50
N ASN A 212 3.61 -18.06 -19.06
CA ASN A 212 3.06 -17.03 -18.18
C ASN A 212 2.07 -16.15 -18.95
N PHE A 213 0.85 -16.09 -18.45
CA PHE A 213 -0.20 -15.26 -19.05
C PHE A 213 0.16 -13.77 -19.12
N MET A 214 0.73 -13.21 -18.04
CA MET A 214 1.13 -11.80 -18.02
C MET A 214 2.33 -11.55 -18.93
N GLY A 215 3.28 -12.49 -19.00
CA GLY A 215 4.39 -12.48 -19.96
C GLY A 215 3.91 -12.44 -21.41
N ILE A 216 2.99 -13.34 -21.80
CA ILE A 216 2.38 -13.39 -23.14
C ILE A 216 1.77 -12.02 -23.48
N ARG A 217 0.95 -11.49 -22.57
CA ARG A 217 0.27 -10.21 -22.77
C ARG A 217 1.27 -9.05 -22.91
N LYS A 218 2.27 -8.94 -22.04
CA LYS A 218 3.27 -7.87 -22.12
C LYS A 218 4.13 -7.98 -23.37
N THR A 219 4.43 -9.20 -23.84
CA THR A 219 5.14 -9.43 -25.11
C THR A 219 4.33 -8.93 -26.31
N ALA A 220 3.03 -9.23 -26.37
CA ALA A 220 2.14 -8.70 -27.39
C ALA A 220 2.13 -7.15 -27.37
N ILE A 221 1.98 -6.55 -26.18
CA ILE A 221 2.02 -5.09 -25.98
C ILE A 221 3.35 -4.49 -26.48
N CYS A 222 4.48 -5.14 -26.21
CA CYS A 222 5.78 -4.69 -26.68
C CYS A 222 5.87 -4.64 -28.20
N TYR A 223 5.38 -5.65 -28.91
CA TYR A 223 5.33 -5.64 -30.38
C TYR A 223 4.34 -4.62 -30.94
N TYR A 224 3.24 -4.37 -30.24
CA TYR A 224 2.22 -3.42 -30.66
C TYR A 224 2.70 -1.97 -30.60
N PHE A 225 3.40 -1.61 -29.51
CA PHE A 225 3.86 -0.24 -29.24
C PHE A 225 5.34 -0.01 -29.55
N GLY A 226 6.10 -1.05 -29.89
CA GLY A 226 7.54 -0.96 -30.15
C GLY A 226 8.38 -0.75 -28.89
N ILE A 227 8.06 -1.46 -27.80
CA ILE A 227 8.72 -1.31 -26.50
C ILE A 227 9.89 -2.28 -26.42
N GLY A 228 11.11 -1.77 -26.56
CA GLY A 228 12.32 -2.60 -26.52
C GLY A 228 12.50 -3.52 -27.74
N VAL A 229 11.61 -3.40 -28.72
CA VAL A 229 11.57 -4.14 -29.97
C VAL A 229 10.93 -3.27 -31.05
N GLU A 230 11.18 -3.55 -32.32
CA GLU A 230 10.48 -2.90 -33.42
C GLU A 230 8.98 -3.24 -33.42
N ILE A 231 8.16 -2.28 -33.86
CA ILE A 231 6.72 -2.48 -34.02
C ILE A 231 6.49 -3.61 -35.04
N ASN A 232 5.69 -4.61 -34.67
CA ASN A 232 5.37 -5.74 -35.53
C ASN A 232 3.94 -6.22 -35.27
N GLU A 233 3.02 -5.85 -36.15
CA GLU A 233 1.60 -6.19 -36.01
C GLU A 233 1.35 -7.70 -36.11
N ASN A 234 2.01 -8.39 -37.04
CA ASN A 234 1.85 -9.85 -37.20
C ASN A 234 2.24 -10.59 -35.92
N LYS A 235 3.37 -10.23 -35.31
CA LYS A 235 3.80 -10.83 -34.03
C LYS A 235 2.87 -10.44 -32.88
N TYR A 236 2.33 -9.22 -32.88
CA TYR A 236 1.32 -8.85 -31.89
C TYR A 236 0.11 -9.81 -31.95
N TYR A 237 -0.46 -10.06 -33.14
CA TYR A 237 -1.58 -10.99 -33.29
C TYR A 237 -1.21 -12.42 -32.89
N GLU A 238 -0.02 -12.90 -33.31
CA GLU A 238 0.49 -14.23 -32.94
C GLU A 238 0.58 -14.42 -31.42
N TRP A 239 1.08 -13.42 -30.69
CA TRP A 239 1.17 -13.49 -29.23
C TRP A 239 -0.20 -13.31 -28.55
N ASN A 240 -1.07 -12.46 -29.11
CA ASN A 240 -2.40 -12.22 -28.55
C ASN A 240 -3.31 -13.47 -28.67
N GLU A 241 -3.15 -14.27 -29.72
CA GLU A 241 -3.85 -15.56 -29.89
C GLU A 241 -3.59 -16.54 -28.73
N LYS A 242 -2.37 -16.49 -28.18
CA LYS A 242 -1.96 -17.32 -27.03
C LYS A 242 -2.63 -16.87 -25.71
N SER A 243 -3.36 -15.75 -25.69
CA SER A 243 -3.96 -15.10 -24.51
C SER A 243 -5.47 -15.37 -24.35
N SER A 244 -5.97 -16.53 -24.79
CA SER A 244 -7.41 -16.88 -24.94
C SER A 244 -8.34 -16.78 -23.71
N LYS A 245 -7.82 -16.39 -22.54
CA LYS A 245 -8.53 -16.37 -21.25
C LYS A 245 -9.71 -15.40 -21.17
N TYR A 246 -9.72 -14.31 -21.95
CA TYR A 246 -10.74 -13.24 -21.85
C TYR A 246 -11.73 -13.21 -23.01
N GLY A 247 -11.77 -14.28 -23.81
CA GLY A 247 -12.61 -14.38 -24.99
C GLY A 247 -12.26 -13.36 -26.06
N ASN A 248 -13.13 -13.23 -27.05
CA ASN A 248 -12.91 -12.39 -28.21
C ASN A 248 -13.55 -11.00 -28.03
N CYS A 249 -12.96 -10.01 -28.68
CA CYS A 249 -13.49 -8.68 -28.82
C CYS A 249 -14.79 -8.74 -29.63
N ALA A 250 -15.87 -8.15 -29.12
CA ALA A 250 -17.15 -8.11 -29.84
C ALA A 250 -17.09 -7.34 -31.17
N HIS A 251 -16.10 -6.44 -31.34
CA HIS A 251 -15.98 -5.59 -32.52
C HIS A 251 -15.13 -6.21 -33.63
N CYS A 252 -13.90 -6.64 -33.32
CA CYS A 252 -12.97 -7.19 -34.31
C CYS A 252 -12.83 -8.71 -34.26
N ASN A 253 -13.46 -9.38 -33.29
CA ASN A 253 -13.35 -10.82 -33.03
C ASN A 253 -11.92 -11.32 -32.68
N GLU A 254 -10.95 -10.43 -32.50
CA GLU A 254 -9.61 -10.74 -31.99
C GLU A 254 -9.63 -10.99 -30.47
N TYR A 255 -8.64 -11.69 -29.94
CA TYR A 255 -8.55 -11.96 -28.51
C TYR A 255 -8.46 -10.69 -27.67
N ASN A 256 -9.21 -10.66 -26.57
CA ASN A 256 -9.10 -9.60 -25.59
C ASN A 256 -7.80 -9.77 -24.78
N THR A 257 -7.06 -8.67 -24.64
CA THR A 257 -5.85 -8.58 -23.81
C THR A 257 -6.17 -8.51 -22.32
N GLN A 258 -7.39 -8.12 -21.92
CA GLN A 258 -7.93 -8.11 -20.54
C GLN A 258 -9.44 -8.38 -20.57
N PRO A 259 -10.12 -8.57 -19.42
CA PRO A 259 -11.59 -8.61 -19.37
C PRO A 259 -12.23 -7.51 -20.23
N ALA A 260 -12.87 -7.90 -21.33
CA ALA A 260 -13.48 -7.02 -22.33
C ALA A 260 -12.58 -5.97 -23.01
N TRP A 261 -11.25 -6.00 -22.82
CA TRP A 261 -10.34 -5.02 -23.42
C TRP A 261 -9.56 -5.62 -24.58
N CYS A 262 -9.60 -4.98 -25.73
CA CYS A 262 -8.90 -5.40 -26.94
C CYS A 262 -8.05 -4.23 -27.43
N LEU A 263 -6.72 -4.37 -27.32
CA LEU A 263 -5.78 -3.31 -27.68
C LEU A 263 -5.82 -2.93 -29.17
N SER A 264 -6.20 -3.84 -30.06
CA SER A 264 -6.42 -3.53 -31.48
C SER A 264 -7.56 -2.54 -31.71
N CYS A 265 -8.60 -2.59 -30.88
CA CYS A 265 -9.79 -1.74 -30.99
C CYS A 265 -9.77 -0.55 -30.04
N ASP A 266 -9.05 -0.65 -28.92
CA ASP A 266 -9.07 0.36 -27.88
C ASP A 266 -7.75 0.41 -27.10
N PRO A 267 -7.06 1.57 -27.09
CA PRO A 267 -7.43 2.78 -27.81
C PRO A 267 -7.33 2.59 -29.34
N ASP A 268 -8.29 3.13 -30.10
CA ASP A 268 -8.34 3.02 -31.56
C ASP A 268 -7.13 3.73 -32.20
N LYS A 269 -6.34 3.00 -33.01
CA LYS A 269 -5.16 3.54 -33.72
C LYS A 269 -5.53 4.61 -34.76
N THR A 270 -6.74 4.53 -35.32
CA THR A 270 -7.16 5.26 -36.52
C THR A 270 -7.94 6.53 -36.21
N THR A 271 -8.75 6.54 -35.15
CA THR A 271 -9.57 7.70 -34.73
C THR A 271 -8.97 8.51 -33.59
N ARG A 272 -7.68 8.28 -33.26
CA ARG A 272 -6.92 8.98 -32.21
C ARG A 272 -7.48 10.38 -31.93
N TRP A 273 -8.21 10.51 -30.83
CA TRP A 273 -8.38 11.78 -30.18
C TRP A 273 -7.05 12.06 -29.49
N THR A 274 -6.04 12.42 -30.27
CA THR A 274 -4.78 12.92 -29.73
C THR A 274 -5.00 14.34 -29.26
N SER A 275 -4.28 14.73 -28.21
CA SER A 275 -4.22 16.13 -27.80
C SER A 275 -3.61 17.05 -28.85
N GLY A 276 -2.94 16.49 -29.87
CA GLY A 276 -2.11 17.22 -30.82
C GLY A 276 -0.76 17.64 -30.21
N ASN A 277 -0.58 17.42 -28.90
CA ASN A 277 0.66 17.61 -28.18
C ASN A 277 1.34 16.25 -27.97
N LYS A 278 2.46 16.05 -28.68
CA LYS A 278 3.20 14.79 -28.64
C LYS A 278 3.60 14.38 -27.22
N ASP A 279 3.97 15.32 -26.36
CA ASP A 279 4.43 15.01 -25.00
C ASP A 279 3.28 14.47 -24.14
N ILE A 280 2.10 15.09 -24.24
CA ILE A 280 0.88 14.62 -23.55
C ILE A 280 0.47 13.26 -24.10
N ASP A 281 0.47 13.09 -25.42
CA ASP A 281 0.07 11.84 -26.04
C ASP A 281 1.02 10.69 -25.69
N ASP A 282 2.33 10.96 -25.66
CA ASP A 282 3.34 9.97 -25.28
C ASP A 282 3.25 9.63 -23.80
N TYR A 283 2.88 10.61 -22.95
CA TYR A 283 2.60 10.38 -21.54
C TYR A 283 1.36 9.49 -21.32
N ILE A 284 0.23 9.81 -21.98
CA ILE A 284 -1.00 9.02 -21.91
C ILE A 284 -0.72 7.58 -22.35
N LYS A 285 -0.06 7.39 -23.50
CA LYS A 285 0.34 6.06 -23.99
C LYS A 285 1.21 5.32 -22.98
N ALA A 286 2.21 5.98 -22.40
CA ALA A 286 3.09 5.38 -21.41
C ALA A 286 2.31 4.86 -20.19
N PHE A 287 1.26 5.57 -19.76
CA PHE A 287 0.38 5.10 -18.70
C PHE A 287 -0.53 3.95 -19.16
N GLN A 288 -1.21 4.07 -20.31
CA GLN A 288 -2.07 3.01 -20.84
C GLN A 288 -1.37 1.65 -20.96
N ILE A 289 -0.07 1.66 -21.28
CA ILE A 289 0.77 0.45 -21.34
C ILE A 289 1.01 -0.17 -19.94
N ARG A 290 1.10 0.66 -18.91
CA ARG A 290 1.27 0.23 -17.50
C ARG A 290 -0.04 -0.31 -16.93
N THR A 291 -1.17 0.24 -17.39
CA THR A 291 -2.51 -0.10 -16.89
C THR A 291 -2.82 -1.59 -17.01
N LEU A 292 -3.36 -2.14 -15.93
CA LEU A 292 -3.72 -3.55 -15.85
C LEU A 292 -5.18 -3.82 -16.18
N ALA A 293 -6.11 -2.87 -16.04
CA ALA A 293 -7.55 -3.07 -16.30
C ALA A 293 -8.13 -2.02 -17.27
N TYR A 294 -9.25 -2.34 -17.93
CA TYR A 294 -9.91 -1.45 -18.90
C TYR A 294 -10.44 -0.17 -18.22
N GLU A 295 -10.92 -0.30 -17.00
CA GLU A 295 -11.53 0.74 -16.19
C GLU A 295 -10.49 1.74 -15.65
N ASP A 296 -9.22 1.35 -15.64
CA ASP A 296 -8.09 2.18 -15.18
C ASP A 296 -7.37 2.88 -16.34
N VAL A 297 -7.87 2.73 -17.57
CA VAL A 297 -7.29 3.36 -18.75
C VAL A 297 -7.58 4.85 -18.72
N ILE A 298 -6.53 5.67 -18.77
CA ILE A 298 -6.67 7.10 -19.02
C ILE A 298 -6.70 7.40 -20.50
N GLU A 299 -7.39 8.46 -20.89
CA GLU A 299 -7.42 8.91 -22.27
C GLU A 299 -7.39 10.43 -22.41
N TRP A 300 -7.21 10.88 -23.64
CA TRP A 300 -7.48 12.27 -23.97
C TRP A 300 -8.99 12.40 -24.19
N ILE A 301 -9.61 13.26 -23.38
CA ILE A 301 -11.04 13.50 -23.41
C ILE A 301 -11.27 14.79 -24.18
N PRO A 302 -11.88 14.72 -25.37
CA PRO A 302 -12.15 15.89 -26.19
C PRO A 302 -13.17 16.79 -25.49
N PHE A 303 -12.89 18.09 -25.43
CA PHE A 303 -13.64 19.00 -24.56
C PHE A 303 -15.10 19.18 -25.00
N ASP A 304 -15.40 19.00 -26.28
CA ASP A 304 -16.77 19.00 -26.82
C ASP A 304 -17.59 17.75 -26.42
N ARG A 305 -16.94 16.72 -25.88
CA ARG A 305 -17.58 15.56 -25.24
C ARG A 305 -17.93 15.81 -23.77
N LEU A 306 -17.56 16.96 -23.22
CA LEU A 306 -17.91 17.39 -21.86
C LEU A 306 -19.02 18.45 -21.94
N SER A 307 -20.20 18.09 -21.45
CA SER A 307 -21.39 18.96 -21.44
C SER A 307 -21.72 19.44 -20.02
N SER A 308 -22.60 20.43 -19.89
CA SER A 308 -23.09 20.93 -18.59
C SER A 308 -21.96 21.33 -17.62
N VAL A 309 -20.90 21.95 -18.15
CA VAL A 309 -19.70 22.30 -17.39
C VAL A 309 -20.02 23.44 -16.41
N GLU A 310 -20.12 23.12 -15.13
CA GLU A 310 -20.45 24.06 -14.05
C GLU A 310 -19.29 24.23 -13.05
N VAL A 311 -19.02 25.45 -12.63
CA VAL A 311 -17.97 25.72 -11.62
C VAL A 311 -18.49 25.29 -10.24
N ILE A 312 -17.79 24.39 -9.57
CA ILE A 312 -18.14 23.90 -8.24
C ILE A 312 -17.17 24.36 -7.14
N GLY A 313 -16.00 24.87 -7.52
CA GLY A 313 -15.01 25.41 -6.59
C GLY A 313 -13.97 26.29 -7.27
N LYS A 314 -13.44 27.28 -6.55
CA LYS A 314 -12.29 28.10 -6.97
C LYS A 314 -11.30 28.18 -5.81
N GLY A 315 -10.06 27.78 -6.06
CA GLY A 315 -8.97 27.81 -5.08
C GLY A 315 -7.77 28.63 -5.56
N GLY A 316 -6.70 28.65 -4.76
CA GLY A 316 -5.45 29.33 -5.11
C GLY A 316 -4.71 28.70 -6.30
N PHE A 317 -5.00 27.43 -6.62
CA PHE A 317 -4.30 26.64 -7.63
C PHE A 317 -5.13 26.32 -8.87
N GLY A 318 -6.38 26.78 -8.93
CA GLY A 318 -7.24 26.48 -10.06
C GLY A 318 -8.73 26.55 -9.75
N SER A 319 -9.54 26.33 -10.79
CA SER A 319 -10.97 26.14 -10.68
C SER A 319 -11.31 24.66 -10.85
N VAL A 320 -12.31 24.22 -10.09
CA VAL A 320 -12.88 22.88 -10.17
C VAL A 320 -14.27 22.98 -10.76
N TYR A 321 -14.57 22.11 -11.71
CA TYR A 321 -15.83 22.05 -12.43
C TYR A 321 -16.44 20.66 -12.28
N LYS A 322 -17.76 20.58 -12.43
CA LYS A 322 -18.47 19.33 -12.70
C LYS A 322 -18.92 19.36 -14.15
N ALA A 323 -18.87 18.22 -14.81
CA ALA A 323 -19.33 18.06 -16.20
C ALA A 323 -19.99 16.70 -16.40
N THR A 324 -20.80 16.59 -17.45
CA THR A 324 -21.33 15.32 -17.94
C THR A 324 -20.53 14.89 -19.17
N TRP A 325 -19.81 13.78 -19.05
CA TRP A 325 -19.06 13.16 -20.14
C TRP A 325 -20.00 12.32 -21.00
N LEU A 326 -20.19 12.76 -22.24
CA LEU A 326 -21.18 12.20 -23.17
C LEU A 326 -20.83 10.79 -23.66
N ASP A 327 -19.55 10.40 -23.63
CA ASP A 327 -19.13 9.04 -23.96
C ASP A 327 -19.34 8.06 -22.80
N GLY A 328 -19.51 8.57 -21.57
CA GLY A 328 -19.62 7.76 -20.37
C GLY A 328 -18.27 7.26 -19.83
N ILE A 329 -18.30 6.73 -18.61
CA ILE A 329 -17.10 6.21 -17.94
C ILE A 329 -16.94 4.72 -18.26
N ARG A 330 -15.71 4.30 -18.57
CA ARG A 330 -15.34 2.91 -18.89
C ARG A 330 -15.71 1.94 -17.77
N LYS A 331 -16.48 0.89 -18.10
CA LYS A 331 -16.79 -0.22 -17.19
C LYS A 331 -16.66 -1.57 -17.87
N VAL A 332 -16.39 -2.60 -17.09
CA VAL A 332 -16.52 -3.99 -17.51
C VAL A 332 -17.62 -4.66 -16.70
N GLU A 333 -18.55 -5.30 -17.41
CA GLU A 333 -19.59 -6.12 -16.80
C GLU A 333 -19.33 -7.59 -17.09
N LYS A 334 -19.66 -8.44 -16.13
CA LYS A 334 -19.60 -9.90 -16.28
C LYS A 334 -21.01 -10.45 -16.45
N ILE A 335 -21.32 -10.95 -17.64
CA ILE A 335 -22.63 -11.49 -18.02
C ILE A 335 -22.42 -12.92 -18.51
N ASP A 336 -23.09 -13.88 -17.89
CA ASP A 336 -23.04 -15.31 -18.24
C ASP A 336 -21.59 -15.87 -18.35
N GLY A 337 -20.71 -15.42 -17.45
CA GLY A 337 -19.30 -15.84 -17.42
C GLY A 337 -18.38 -15.10 -18.40
N ASN A 338 -18.94 -14.30 -19.32
CA ASN A 338 -18.19 -13.50 -20.29
C ASN A 338 -18.09 -12.04 -19.86
N TYR A 339 -16.99 -11.38 -20.26
CA TYR A 339 -16.79 -9.95 -20.01
C TYR A 339 -17.28 -9.12 -21.20
N LYS A 340 -18.03 -8.06 -20.91
CA LYS A 340 -18.47 -7.08 -21.92
C LYS A 340 -18.11 -5.67 -21.48
N ARG A 341 -17.78 -4.82 -22.46
CA ARG A 341 -17.62 -3.38 -22.23
C ARG A 341 -18.98 -2.78 -21.94
N ALA A 342 -19.05 -1.97 -20.90
CA ALA A 342 -20.18 -1.14 -20.55
C ALA A 342 -19.70 0.30 -20.36
N LEU A 343 -20.66 1.22 -20.37
CA LEU A 343 -20.44 2.64 -20.10
C LEU A 343 -21.38 3.05 -18.97
N GLU A 344 -20.84 3.77 -17.99
CA GLU A 344 -21.66 4.36 -16.94
C GLU A 344 -22.54 5.48 -17.50
N THR A 345 -23.85 5.31 -17.37
CA THR A 345 -24.86 6.18 -17.99
C THR A 345 -24.94 7.58 -17.38
N SER A 346 -24.48 7.79 -16.15
CA SER A 346 -24.47 9.13 -15.55
C SER A 346 -23.33 10.01 -16.08
N GLY A 347 -22.18 9.41 -16.42
CA GLY A 347 -21.01 10.10 -17.00
C GLY A 347 -20.51 11.31 -16.22
N ILE A 348 -20.87 11.48 -14.95
CA ILE A 348 -20.56 12.70 -14.19
C ILE A 348 -19.09 12.67 -13.77
N VAL A 349 -18.34 13.71 -14.15
CA VAL A 349 -16.91 13.85 -13.87
C VAL A 349 -16.59 15.20 -13.25
N ALA A 350 -15.48 15.28 -12.52
CA ALA A 350 -14.91 16.54 -12.06
C ALA A 350 -13.75 16.96 -12.97
N LEU A 351 -13.64 18.24 -13.28
CA LEU A 351 -12.51 18.82 -14.02
C LEU A 351 -11.73 19.74 -13.09
N LYS A 352 -10.42 19.57 -12.99
CA LYS A 352 -9.54 20.51 -12.28
C LYS A 352 -8.60 21.15 -13.27
N SER A 353 -8.58 22.49 -13.30
CA SER A 353 -7.65 23.22 -14.15
C SER A 353 -6.21 23.00 -13.69
N LEU A 354 -5.31 22.69 -14.61
CA LEU A 354 -3.87 22.61 -14.35
C LEU A 354 -3.25 24.01 -14.42
N SER A 355 -2.71 24.49 -13.30
CA SER A 355 -2.12 25.83 -13.28
C SER A 355 -0.80 25.91 -14.07
N ARG A 356 -0.64 26.97 -14.86
CA ARG A 356 0.59 27.34 -15.60
C ARG A 356 1.15 26.27 -16.57
N GLY A 357 0.33 25.32 -17.02
CA GLY A 357 0.75 24.30 -17.99
C GLY A 357 1.70 23.24 -17.42
N SER A 358 1.86 23.16 -16.10
CA SER A 358 2.67 22.10 -15.48
C SER A 358 1.84 20.82 -15.36
N LEU A 359 2.36 19.72 -15.92
CA LEU A 359 1.80 18.38 -15.73
C LEU A 359 2.25 17.75 -14.40
N LYS A 360 3.06 18.44 -13.57
CA LYS A 360 3.62 17.89 -12.31
C LYS A 360 2.56 17.27 -11.41
N GLU A 361 1.42 17.95 -11.22
CA GLU A 361 0.33 17.44 -10.39
C GLU A 361 -0.26 16.15 -10.95
N PHE A 362 -0.54 16.15 -12.26
CA PHE A 362 -1.02 14.97 -12.96
C PHE A 362 -0.01 13.81 -12.86
N GLU A 363 1.27 14.08 -13.08
CA GLU A 363 2.34 13.09 -12.99
C GLU A 363 2.44 12.45 -11.60
N ASN A 364 2.33 13.27 -10.55
CA ASN A 364 2.36 12.80 -9.17
C ASN A 364 1.13 11.92 -8.88
N HIS A 365 -0.06 12.31 -9.32
CA HIS A 365 -1.24 11.46 -9.22
C HIS A 365 -1.09 10.14 -9.98
N MET A 366 -0.62 10.17 -11.24
CA MET A 366 -0.44 8.96 -12.03
C MET A 366 0.58 8.02 -11.39
N LYS A 367 1.64 8.55 -10.76
CA LYS A 367 2.56 7.73 -9.97
C LYS A 367 1.88 7.13 -8.74
N CYS A 368 1.12 7.93 -7.98
CA CYS A 368 0.37 7.46 -6.82
C CYS A 368 -0.69 6.39 -7.15
N ILE A 369 -1.30 6.44 -8.33
CA ILE A 369 -2.23 5.39 -8.82
C ILE A 369 -1.52 4.04 -8.99
N LEU A 370 -0.22 4.03 -9.38
CA LEU A 370 0.56 2.78 -9.43
C LEU A 370 0.80 2.17 -8.05
N TYR A 371 0.66 2.97 -6.98
CA TYR A 371 0.66 2.53 -5.58
C TYR A 371 -0.77 2.35 -5.05
N ASN A 372 -1.74 2.17 -5.95
CA ASN A 372 -3.16 1.91 -5.69
C ASN A 372 -3.93 3.03 -4.99
N CYS A 373 -3.53 4.30 -5.10
CA CYS A 373 -4.37 5.42 -4.61
C CYS A 373 -5.77 5.36 -5.23
N GLN A 374 -6.80 5.68 -4.44
CA GLN A 374 -8.18 5.30 -4.79
C GLN A 374 -8.88 6.27 -5.75
N LEU A 375 -8.56 7.57 -5.68
CA LEU A 375 -9.19 8.59 -6.52
C LEU A 375 -8.95 8.29 -8.00
N LYS A 376 -10.03 8.00 -8.74
CA LYS A 376 -9.91 7.68 -10.18
C LYS A 376 -9.65 8.93 -11.01
N ILE A 377 -8.73 8.76 -11.96
CA ILE A 377 -8.43 9.73 -13.02
C ILE A 377 -8.80 9.08 -14.34
N TYR A 378 -9.63 9.77 -15.12
CA TYR A 378 -10.09 9.29 -16.42
C TYR A 378 -9.24 9.82 -17.56
N GLY A 379 -8.57 10.96 -17.37
CA GLY A 379 -7.82 11.55 -18.47
C GLY A 379 -7.46 13.00 -18.33
N LEU A 380 -7.07 13.56 -19.48
CA LEU A 380 -6.79 14.98 -19.67
C LEU A 380 -7.73 15.54 -20.74
N THR A 381 -8.06 16.82 -20.62
CA THR A 381 -8.80 17.56 -21.64
C THR A 381 -8.23 18.97 -21.79
N GLN A 382 -8.57 19.64 -22.89
CA GLN A 382 -8.20 21.04 -23.11
C GLN A 382 -9.37 21.81 -23.69
N ASN A 383 -9.69 22.94 -23.06
CA ASN A 383 -10.77 23.79 -23.56
C ASN A 383 -10.33 24.64 -24.77
N ILE A 384 -11.28 25.33 -25.38
CA ILE A 384 -11.04 26.25 -26.51
C ILE A 384 -10.11 27.43 -26.21
N LYS A 385 -9.77 27.67 -24.94
CA LYS A 385 -8.83 28.72 -24.49
C LYS A 385 -7.42 28.17 -24.26
N ASN A 386 -7.16 26.93 -24.65
CA ASN A 386 -5.91 26.20 -24.44
C ASN A 386 -5.59 25.93 -22.95
N GLU A 387 -6.59 25.99 -22.07
CA GLU A 387 -6.42 25.60 -20.66
C GLU A 387 -6.57 24.08 -20.55
N TYR A 388 -5.59 23.43 -19.92
CA TYR A 388 -5.62 21.99 -19.66
C TYR A 388 -6.34 21.68 -18.35
N PHE A 389 -7.07 20.57 -18.35
CA PHE A 389 -7.75 20.06 -17.17
C PHE A 389 -7.45 18.57 -16.99
N MET A 390 -7.31 18.16 -15.73
CA MET A 390 -7.42 16.77 -15.34
C MET A 390 -8.89 16.41 -15.15
N VAL A 391 -9.28 15.22 -15.59
CA VAL A 391 -10.64 14.67 -15.46
C VAL A 391 -10.64 13.58 -14.39
N PHE A 392 -11.39 13.78 -13.32
CA PHE A 392 -11.48 12.92 -12.15
C PHE A 392 -12.87 12.31 -11.98
N GLN A 393 -12.92 11.27 -11.16
CA GLN A 393 -14.14 10.87 -10.46
C GLN A 393 -14.79 12.07 -9.76
N TYR A 394 -16.09 12.25 -9.96
CA TYR A 394 -16.87 13.23 -9.24
C TYR A 394 -17.30 12.68 -7.89
N ALA A 395 -16.82 13.30 -6.80
CA ALA A 395 -17.20 12.96 -5.44
C ALA A 395 -18.45 13.75 -5.03
N ASP A 396 -19.60 13.07 -4.97
CA ASP A 396 -20.92 13.71 -4.90
C ASP A 396 -21.23 14.42 -3.57
N SER A 397 -20.50 14.06 -2.50
CA SER A 397 -20.68 14.59 -1.15
C SER A 397 -19.70 15.73 -0.83
N GLY A 398 -18.89 16.16 -1.81
CA GLY A 398 -18.00 17.31 -1.71
C GLY A 398 -16.79 17.06 -0.82
N ASN A 399 -16.13 18.13 -0.33
CA ASN A 399 -14.99 17.98 0.58
C ASN A 399 -15.42 17.74 2.04
N LEU A 400 -14.51 17.19 2.84
CA LEU A 400 -14.78 16.71 4.19
C LEU A 400 -15.29 17.83 5.12
N ASN A 401 -14.72 19.03 5.05
CA ASN A 401 -15.18 20.13 5.93
C ASN A 401 -16.61 20.58 5.63
N LYS A 402 -17.03 20.55 4.35
CA LYS A 402 -18.38 20.92 3.94
C LYS A 402 -19.36 19.79 4.26
N PHE A 403 -18.92 18.56 4.05
CA PHE A 403 -19.65 17.37 4.45
C PHE A 403 -19.95 17.38 5.96
N LEU A 404 -18.94 17.54 6.81
CA LEU A 404 -19.13 17.61 8.27
C LEU A 404 -20.05 18.75 8.67
N ARG A 405 -19.86 19.96 8.12
CA ARG A 405 -20.72 21.11 8.45
C ARG A 405 -22.19 20.95 8.10
N THR A 406 -22.53 20.00 7.23
CA THR A 406 -23.91 19.75 6.81
C THR A 406 -24.47 18.44 7.35
N LYS A 407 -23.62 17.45 7.63
CA LYS A 407 -24.01 16.08 7.95
C LYS A 407 -23.50 15.59 9.32
N PHE A 408 -22.78 16.39 10.09
CA PHE A 408 -22.13 15.95 11.34
C PHE A 408 -23.04 15.14 12.28
N HIS A 409 -24.27 15.58 12.53
CA HIS A 409 -25.22 14.88 13.42
C HIS A 409 -25.87 13.65 12.80
N GLU A 410 -25.80 13.48 11.48
CA GLU A 410 -26.29 12.30 10.75
C GLU A 410 -25.22 11.18 10.68
N VAL A 411 -23.95 11.52 10.89
CA VAL A 411 -22.81 10.62 10.68
C VAL A 411 -22.41 9.94 11.99
N THR A 412 -22.51 8.61 12.02
CA THR A 412 -22.08 7.77 13.15
C THR A 412 -20.57 7.66 13.27
N TRP A 413 -20.07 7.29 14.44
CA TRP A 413 -18.65 6.98 14.66
C TRP A 413 -18.15 5.85 13.77
N LYS A 414 -18.97 4.83 13.51
CA LYS A 414 -18.65 3.79 12.51
C LYS A 414 -18.28 4.42 11.16
N THR A 415 -19.13 5.35 10.68
CA THR A 415 -18.88 6.04 9.41
C THR A 415 -17.63 6.90 9.51
N LYS A 416 -17.46 7.67 10.59
CA LYS A 416 -16.26 8.51 10.81
C LYS A 416 -14.96 7.70 10.76
N LEU A 417 -14.92 6.53 11.40
CA LEU A 417 -13.74 5.66 11.39
C LEU A 417 -13.50 5.05 10.00
N LYS A 418 -14.56 4.74 9.25
CA LYS A 418 -14.41 4.28 7.87
C LYS A 418 -13.78 5.36 6.98
N LEU A 419 -14.24 6.62 7.12
CA LEU A 419 -13.65 7.74 6.39
C LEU A 419 -12.17 7.94 6.74
N LEU A 420 -11.83 7.93 8.04
CA LEU A 420 -10.45 8.07 8.49
C LEU A 420 -9.56 6.90 8.03
N PHE A 421 -10.10 5.68 7.98
CA PHE A 421 -9.41 4.52 7.41
C PHE A 421 -9.11 4.73 5.92
N ASP A 422 -10.07 5.21 5.14
CA ASP A 422 -9.83 5.48 3.72
C ASP A 422 -8.78 6.58 3.53
N ILE A 423 -8.87 7.66 4.32
CA ILE A 423 -7.91 8.78 4.31
C ILE A 423 -6.50 8.30 4.68
N SER A 424 -6.34 7.55 5.77
CA SER A 424 -5.03 7.08 6.23
C SER A 424 -4.40 6.09 5.26
N LYS A 425 -5.21 5.20 4.67
CA LYS A 425 -4.77 4.27 3.63
C LYS A 425 -4.27 4.99 2.38
N ASP A 426 -4.98 6.03 1.94
CA ASP A 426 -4.58 6.82 0.77
C ASP A 426 -3.33 7.65 1.09
N LEU A 427 -3.21 8.21 2.31
CA LEU A 427 -2.03 8.95 2.75
C LEU A 427 -0.79 8.04 2.82
N TYR A 428 -0.95 6.83 3.34
CA TYR A 428 0.08 5.79 3.33
C TYR A 428 0.58 5.52 1.91
N ARG A 429 -0.32 5.36 0.94
CA ARG A 429 0.04 5.10 -0.46
C ARG A 429 0.77 6.27 -1.12
N ILE A 430 0.37 7.50 -0.81
CA ILE A 430 1.10 8.71 -1.24
C ILE A 430 2.52 8.72 -0.65
N HIS A 431 2.65 8.41 0.64
CA HIS A 431 3.94 8.34 1.33
C HIS A 431 4.83 7.21 0.78
N ASP A 432 4.25 6.04 0.49
CA ASP A 432 4.96 4.89 -0.08
C ASP A 432 5.38 5.12 -1.54
N ALA A 433 4.62 5.93 -2.28
CA ALA A 433 5.01 6.43 -3.61
C ALA A 433 6.19 7.43 -3.57
N GLY A 434 6.68 7.78 -2.37
CA GLY A 434 7.82 8.68 -2.14
C GLY A 434 7.47 10.16 -2.13
N TYR A 435 6.20 10.48 -1.83
CA TYR A 435 5.69 11.85 -1.79
C TYR A 435 5.25 12.26 -0.39
N ILE A 436 5.42 13.56 -0.13
CA ILE A 436 4.81 14.29 0.97
C ILE A 436 3.67 15.09 0.35
N HIS A 437 2.46 15.02 0.92
CA HIS A 437 1.31 15.75 0.40
C HIS A 437 1.53 17.26 0.52
N ALA A 438 2.07 17.72 1.65
CA ALA A 438 2.51 19.10 1.94
C ALA A 438 1.40 20.18 1.95
N ASP A 439 0.18 19.85 1.55
CA ASP A 439 -1.03 20.67 1.77
C ASP A 439 -2.20 19.81 2.29
N PHE A 440 -1.94 18.99 3.30
CA PHE A 440 -2.90 18.00 3.79
C PHE A 440 -3.89 18.63 4.79
N HIS A 441 -5.14 18.79 4.37
CA HIS A 441 -6.23 19.34 5.19
C HIS A 441 -7.60 18.84 4.70
N SER A 442 -8.66 19.02 5.49
CA SER A 442 -10.02 18.53 5.20
C SER A 442 -10.68 19.14 3.95
N GLY A 443 -10.15 20.23 3.42
CA GLY A 443 -10.60 20.82 2.15
C GLY A 443 -10.12 20.03 0.92
N ASN A 444 -9.03 19.28 1.07
CA ASN A 444 -8.43 18.43 0.04
C ASN A 444 -8.83 16.96 0.20
N ILE A 445 -9.80 16.65 1.07
CA ILE A 445 -10.33 15.30 1.26
C ILE A 445 -11.75 15.27 0.70
N LEU A 446 -11.99 14.45 -0.31
CA LEU A 446 -13.29 14.33 -0.99
C LEU A 446 -14.11 13.17 -0.42
N GLN A 447 -15.42 13.34 -0.37
CA GLN A 447 -16.40 12.35 0.09
C GLN A 447 -17.28 11.91 -1.08
N ASP A 448 -17.43 10.61 -1.26
CA ASP A 448 -18.23 10.03 -2.33
C ASP A 448 -19.12 8.92 -1.80
N GLN A 449 -20.43 9.07 -1.97
CA GLN A 449 -21.41 8.06 -1.62
C GLN A 449 -21.83 7.26 -2.87
N HIS A 450 -21.90 7.92 -4.03
CA HIS A 450 -22.35 7.35 -5.29
C HIS A 450 -23.64 6.51 -5.14
N ILE A 451 -23.86 5.53 -6.03
CA ILE A 451 -24.88 4.47 -5.93
C ILE A 451 -24.49 3.40 -4.87
N SER A 452 -23.30 3.51 -4.28
CA SER A 452 -22.85 2.61 -3.22
C SER A 452 -23.65 2.86 -1.94
N THR A 453 -23.89 1.80 -1.16
CA THR A 453 -24.47 1.94 0.18
C THR A 453 -23.47 2.50 1.20
N THR A 454 -22.19 2.63 0.83
CA THR A 454 -21.08 2.96 1.73
C THR A 454 -20.33 4.20 1.25
N LEU A 455 -20.25 5.21 2.12
CA LEU A 455 -19.50 6.45 1.91
C LEU A 455 -17.98 6.19 1.93
N GLN A 456 -17.26 6.78 0.99
CA GLN A 456 -15.80 6.64 0.82
C GLN A 456 -15.11 8.01 0.85
N SER A 457 -13.87 8.04 1.31
CA SER A 457 -13.01 9.23 1.29
C SER A 457 -11.83 9.07 0.35
N TYR A 458 -11.42 10.17 -0.29
CA TYR A 458 -10.24 10.23 -1.15
C TYR A 458 -9.39 11.44 -0.83
N ILE A 459 -8.06 11.30 -0.86
CA ILE A 459 -7.17 12.45 -0.83
C ILE A 459 -7.03 13.00 -2.25
N ALA A 460 -7.29 14.29 -2.40
CA ALA A 460 -7.16 15.03 -3.64
C ALA A 460 -6.07 16.10 -3.53
N ASP A 461 -5.72 16.70 -4.67
CA ASP A 461 -4.77 17.82 -4.77
C ASP A 461 -3.31 17.49 -4.39
N LEU A 462 -2.61 16.85 -5.33
CA LEU A 462 -1.16 16.67 -5.24
C LEU A 462 -0.38 17.83 -5.89
N GLY A 463 -0.99 19.00 -6.07
CA GLY A 463 -0.36 20.14 -6.75
C GLY A 463 0.85 20.71 -6.00
N LEU A 464 0.81 20.66 -4.67
CA LEU A 464 1.89 21.10 -3.78
C LEU A 464 2.77 19.96 -3.25
N SER A 465 2.50 18.72 -3.68
CA SER A 465 3.23 17.56 -3.20
C SER A 465 4.72 17.65 -3.55
N LYS A 466 5.54 17.12 -2.62
CA LYS A 466 7.00 17.18 -2.69
C LYS A 466 7.58 15.78 -2.65
N LYS A 467 8.63 15.54 -3.43
CA LYS A 467 9.41 14.30 -3.26
C LYS A 467 10.23 14.41 -1.97
N ASP A 468 10.52 13.28 -1.33
CA ASP A 468 11.28 13.22 -0.07
C ASP A 468 12.63 13.99 -0.10
N ASN A 469 13.26 14.08 -1.28
CA ASN A 469 14.57 14.72 -1.47
C ASN A 469 14.49 16.10 -2.15
N GLU A 470 13.30 16.66 -2.36
CA GLU A 470 13.12 17.94 -3.06
C GLU A 470 13.50 19.12 -2.16
N ASN A 471 14.44 19.97 -2.63
CA ASN A 471 14.80 21.20 -1.94
C ASN A 471 13.68 22.25 -2.07
N GLY A 472 13.07 22.61 -0.93
CA GLY A 472 12.07 23.67 -0.87
C GLY A 472 12.69 25.07 -0.92
N SER A 473 11.89 26.05 -1.35
CA SER A 473 12.19 27.47 -1.22
C SER A 473 12.12 27.93 0.24
N GLU A 474 13.08 28.73 0.69
CA GLU A 474 13.12 29.24 2.07
C GLU A 474 12.24 30.48 2.28
N GLY A 475 11.33 30.41 3.26
CA GLY A 475 10.73 31.58 3.92
C GLY A 475 9.25 31.85 3.70
N GLU A 476 8.65 31.25 2.68
CA GLU A 476 7.21 31.26 2.45
C GLU A 476 6.74 29.86 2.05
N ILE A 477 5.70 29.37 2.72
CA ILE A 477 5.03 28.12 2.39
C ILE A 477 3.59 28.41 1.99
N TYR A 478 2.93 27.44 1.38
CA TYR A 478 1.51 27.51 1.08
C TYR A 478 0.77 26.44 1.89
N GLY A 479 -0.38 26.76 2.44
CA GLY A 479 -1.24 25.80 3.14
C GLY A 479 -2.34 26.43 3.97
N VAL A 480 -3.09 25.61 4.70
CA VAL A 480 -4.08 26.05 5.69
C VAL A 480 -3.45 26.00 7.09
N MET A 481 -3.09 27.15 7.64
CA MET A 481 -2.16 27.29 8.78
C MET A 481 -2.38 26.31 9.95
N PRO A 482 -3.60 26.07 10.47
CA PRO A 482 -3.79 25.13 11.57
C PRO A 482 -3.47 23.67 11.28
N TYR A 483 -3.46 23.25 10.01
CA TYR A 483 -3.09 21.90 9.61
C TYR A 483 -1.58 21.77 9.36
N VAL A 484 -0.83 22.89 9.34
CA VAL A 484 0.61 22.90 9.13
C VAL A 484 1.32 22.59 10.45
N ALA A 485 2.23 21.63 10.40
CA ALA A 485 2.96 21.18 11.57
C ALA A 485 3.86 22.28 12.20
N PRO A 486 4.03 22.28 13.54
CA PRO A 486 4.84 23.25 14.28
C PRO A 486 6.25 23.50 13.71
N GLU A 487 6.95 22.44 13.32
CA GLU A 487 8.29 22.51 12.76
C GLU A 487 8.31 23.21 11.41
N VAL A 488 7.29 23.01 10.59
CA VAL A 488 7.16 23.65 9.27
C VAL A 488 6.77 25.12 9.42
N LEU A 489 5.85 25.43 10.34
CA LEU A 489 5.54 26.82 10.72
C LEU A 489 6.77 27.57 11.24
N SER A 490 7.68 26.86 11.89
CA SER A 490 8.97 27.36 12.39
C SER A 490 10.07 27.41 11.31
N GLY A 491 9.73 27.15 10.04
CA GLY A 491 10.64 27.29 8.90
C GLY A 491 11.40 26.02 8.50
N GLN A 492 11.14 24.86 9.12
CA GLN A 492 11.71 23.60 8.65
C GLN A 492 11.02 23.12 7.37
N LYS A 493 11.67 22.19 6.66
CA LYS A 493 11.12 21.58 5.45
C LYS A 493 9.91 20.70 5.80
N PHE A 494 8.99 20.54 4.86
CA PHE A 494 7.92 19.56 4.96
C PHE A 494 8.50 18.15 5.02
N THR A 495 7.86 17.28 5.79
CA THR A 495 8.17 15.86 5.94
C THR A 495 6.88 15.05 5.92
N LYS A 496 6.96 13.73 5.74
CA LYS A 496 5.80 12.84 5.90
C LYS A 496 5.14 13.00 7.27
N ALA A 497 5.94 13.17 8.33
CA ALA A 497 5.46 13.43 9.68
C ALA A 497 4.69 14.76 9.81
N ALA A 498 4.95 15.75 8.93
CA ALA A 498 4.18 16.98 8.89
C ALA A 498 2.75 16.77 8.35
N ASP A 499 2.56 15.87 7.37
CA ASP A 499 1.22 15.47 6.94
C ASP A 499 0.47 14.75 8.07
N ILE A 500 1.17 13.93 8.86
CA ILE A 500 0.59 13.23 10.03
C ILE A 500 0.05 14.22 11.07
N TYR A 501 0.73 15.35 11.28
CA TYR A 501 0.19 16.40 12.14
C TYR A 501 -1.17 16.89 11.61
N GLY A 502 -1.26 17.16 10.30
CA GLY A 502 -2.52 17.54 9.64
C GLY A 502 -3.62 16.48 9.81
N PHE A 503 -3.26 15.18 9.80
CA PHE A 503 -4.19 14.08 10.10
C PHE A 503 -4.79 14.18 11.51
N GLY A 504 -3.96 14.43 12.52
CA GLY A 504 -4.44 14.63 13.89
C GLY A 504 -5.34 15.86 14.04
N VAL A 505 -5.11 16.92 13.27
CA VAL A 505 -6.00 18.10 13.21
C VAL A 505 -7.35 17.74 12.57
N ILE A 506 -7.34 16.95 11.48
CA ILE A 506 -8.58 16.42 10.87
C ILE A 506 -9.35 15.54 11.86
N MET A 507 -8.67 14.77 12.71
CA MET A 507 -9.35 13.97 13.73
C MET A 507 -10.13 14.84 14.74
N SER A 508 -9.57 15.99 15.15
CA SER A 508 -10.31 16.97 15.97
C SER A 508 -11.53 17.54 15.23
N GLU A 509 -11.41 17.84 13.94
CA GLU A 509 -12.54 18.29 13.11
C GLU A 509 -13.63 17.21 12.94
N MET A 510 -13.25 15.93 12.81
CA MET A 510 -14.18 14.79 12.77
C MET A 510 -14.93 14.61 14.10
N SER A 511 -14.27 14.88 15.22
CA SER A 511 -14.84 14.85 16.56
C SER A 511 -15.85 15.99 16.78
N THR A 512 -15.51 17.21 16.36
CA THR A 512 -16.28 18.43 16.67
C THR A 512 -17.29 18.83 15.59
N GLY A 513 -17.06 18.45 14.35
CA GLY A 513 -17.78 18.96 13.18
C GLY A 513 -17.46 20.43 12.86
N GLN A 514 -16.52 21.04 13.58
CA GLN A 514 -16.14 22.44 13.48
C GLN A 514 -14.73 22.56 12.91
N ARG A 515 -14.39 23.77 12.43
CA ARG A 515 -13.00 24.03 12.06
C ARG A 515 -12.08 23.84 13.26
N PRO A 516 -10.85 23.35 13.04
CA PRO A 516 -9.86 23.29 14.11
C PRO A 516 -9.56 24.70 14.62
N PHE A 517 -9.38 24.80 15.95
CA PHE A 517 -9.17 26.07 16.66
C PHE A 517 -10.29 27.09 16.42
N ASP A 518 -11.55 26.65 16.44
CA ASP A 518 -12.64 27.59 16.31
C ASP A 518 -12.62 28.65 17.42
N GLY A 519 -13.11 29.86 17.11
CA GLY A 519 -12.94 31.04 17.96
C GLY A 519 -11.61 31.79 17.81
N HIS A 520 -10.61 31.21 17.11
CA HIS A 520 -9.35 31.91 16.81
C HIS A 520 -9.29 32.44 15.37
N GLU A 521 -8.62 33.57 15.19
CA GLU A 521 -8.19 34.03 13.86
C GLU A 521 -6.97 33.23 13.38
N PHE A 522 -6.92 32.91 12.09
CA PHE A 522 -5.79 32.18 11.50
C PHE A 522 -4.68 33.16 11.14
N ASP A 523 -3.97 33.61 12.17
CA ASP A 523 -2.89 34.56 12.08
C ASP A 523 -1.57 33.99 12.64
N HIS A 524 -0.53 34.81 12.60
CA HIS A 524 0.77 34.48 13.20
C HIS A 524 0.73 34.27 14.71
N ILE A 525 -0.24 34.86 15.44
CA ILE A 525 -0.37 34.70 16.90
C ILE A 525 -0.81 33.27 17.21
N LEU A 526 -1.83 32.77 16.50
CA LEU A 526 -2.26 31.38 16.63
C LEU A 526 -1.14 30.43 16.20
N ALA A 527 -0.42 30.73 15.11
CA ALA A 527 0.71 29.91 14.67
C ALA A 527 1.80 29.78 15.76
N VAL A 528 2.15 30.87 16.44
CA VAL A 528 3.09 30.85 17.58
C VAL A 528 2.55 30.00 18.73
N LYS A 529 1.25 30.06 19.04
CA LYS A 529 0.64 29.21 20.08
C LYS A 529 0.70 27.73 19.70
N ILE A 530 0.44 27.37 18.45
CA ILE A 530 0.56 26.01 17.92
C ILE A 530 2.00 25.50 18.06
N CYS A 531 2.98 26.33 17.70
CA CYS A 531 4.41 26.02 17.86
C CYS A 531 4.80 25.81 19.33
N ASN A 532 4.11 26.49 20.26
CA ASN A 532 4.29 26.34 21.70
C ASN A 532 3.45 25.21 22.33
N GLY A 533 2.76 24.40 21.53
CA GLY A 533 2.04 23.22 22.02
C GLY A 533 0.53 23.36 22.13
N LEU A 534 -0.08 24.48 21.71
CA LEU A 534 -1.54 24.58 21.62
C LEU A 534 -2.07 23.55 20.60
N ARG A 535 -3.14 22.85 20.95
CA ARG A 535 -3.81 21.84 20.12
C ARG A 535 -5.31 22.13 20.04
N PRO A 536 -5.99 21.70 18.98
CA PRO A 536 -7.43 21.89 18.86
C PRO A 536 -8.17 20.99 19.84
N GLU A 537 -9.39 21.39 20.20
CA GLU A 537 -10.22 20.67 21.17
C GLU A 537 -10.98 19.51 20.53
N PHE A 538 -11.53 18.62 21.36
CA PHE A 538 -12.39 17.52 20.96
C PHE A 538 -13.79 17.70 21.56
N ALA A 539 -14.81 17.18 20.88
CA ALA A 539 -16.17 17.24 21.38
C ALA A 539 -16.34 16.41 22.66
N PRO A 540 -17.21 16.83 23.60
CA PRO A 540 -17.58 16.02 24.75
C PRO A 540 -18.03 14.61 24.34
N GLY A 541 -17.55 13.59 25.04
CA GLY A 541 -17.86 12.19 24.76
C GLY A 541 -17.06 11.56 23.62
N THR A 542 -16.08 12.26 23.05
CA THR A 542 -15.12 11.64 22.12
C THR A 542 -14.35 10.52 22.83
N PRO A 543 -14.19 9.33 22.23
CA PRO A 543 -13.46 8.22 22.85
C PRO A 543 -12.02 8.53 23.22
N ASP A 544 -11.55 8.01 24.35
CA ASP A 544 -10.21 8.29 24.88
C ASP A 544 -9.11 7.76 23.93
N CYS A 545 -9.28 6.55 23.40
CA CYS A 545 -8.33 5.98 22.43
C CYS A 545 -8.19 6.84 21.17
N TYR A 546 -9.28 7.49 20.75
CA TYR A 546 -9.31 8.40 19.60
C TYR A 546 -8.53 9.68 19.89
N ILE A 547 -8.74 10.27 21.07
CA ILE A 547 -8.02 11.47 21.53
C ILE A 547 -6.53 11.16 21.67
N GLU A 548 -6.17 9.99 22.21
CA GLU A 548 -4.79 9.57 22.36
C GLU A 548 -4.08 9.49 21.01
N LEU A 549 -4.65 8.79 20.03
CA LEU A 549 -4.08 8.70 18.68
C LEU A 549 -3.96 10.08 18.02
N ALA A 550 -4.99 10.92 18.11
CA ALA A 550 -4.95 12.26 17.54
C ALA A 550 -3.85 13.14 18.18
N ASN A 551 -3.66 13.04 19.50
CA ASN A 551 -2.59 13.75 20.21
C ASN A 551 -1.19 13.20 19.86
N GLN A 552 -1.05 11.90 19.65
CA GLN A 552 0.19 11.30 19.14
C GLN A 552 0.52 11.82 17.74
N CYS A 553 -0.47 11.88 16.85
CA CYS A 553 -0.32 12.49 15.52
C CYS A 553 0.12 13.96 15.60
N MET A 554 -0.42 14.71 16.57
CA MET A 554 -0.09 16.13 16.77
C MET A 554 1.12 16.36 17.70
N ASN A 555 1.98 15.37 17.95
CA ASN A 555 3.13 15.54 18.84
C ASN A 555 4.07 16.68 18.34
N LEU A 556 4.66 17.44 19.28
CA LEU A 556 5.63 18.49 18.93
C LEU A 556 6.88 17.93 18.25
N GLY A 557 7.36 16.75 18.67
CA GLY A 557 8.49 16.08 18.03
C GLY A 557 8.02 15.25 16.83
N PRO A 558 8.43 15.58 15.57
CA PRO A 558 7.98 14.86 14.38
C PRO A 558 8.31 13.37 14.42
N GLN A 559 9.45 13.00 15.01
CA GLN A 559 9.92 11.63 15.19
C GLN A 559 9.11 10.81 16.22
N LYS A 560 8.23 11.45 16.99
CA LYS A 560 7.34 10.79 17.96
C LYS A 560 5.93 10.57 17.40
N ARG A 561 5.66 11.06 16.19
CA ARG A 561 4.38 10.84 15.52
C ARG A 561 4.40 9.45 14.88
N PRO A 562 3.26 8.74 14.87
CA PRO A 562 3.16 7.53 14.06
C PRO A 562 3.34 7.86 12.58
N ASN A 563 3.70 6.88 11.78
CA ASN A 563 3.67 6.99 10.32
C ASN A 563 2.26 6.68 9.78
N ALA A 564 2.03 6.95 8.48
CA ALA A 564 0.70 6.77 7.89
C ALA A 564 0.23 5.30 7.87
N TYR A 565 1.14 4.34 7.77
CA TYR A 565 0.82 2.91 7.83
C TYR A 565 0.32 2.53 9.23
N GLU A 566 1.03 2.95 10.29
CA GLU A 566 0.63 2.67 11.68
C GLU A 566 -0.77 3.23 11.99
N ILE A 567 -1.09 4.42 11.48
CA ILE A 567 -2.44 5.00 11.63
C ILE A 567 -3.48 4.18 10.87
N TRP A 568 -3.16 3.79 9.63
CA TRP A 568 -4.06 2.96 8.80
C TRP A 568 -4.35 1.62 9.48
N ASP A 569 -3.33 0.97 10.03
CA ASP A 569 -3.41 -0.31 10.75
C ASP A 569 -4.31 -0.19 11.99
N ILE A 570 -4.09 0.81 12.85
CA ILE A 570 -4.93 1.07 14.03
C ILE A 570 -6.40 1.32 13.63
N LEU A 571 -6.64 2.08 12.56
CA LEU A 571 -8.00 2.36 12.09
C LEU A 571 -8.65 1.14 11.43
N GLU A 572 -7.87 0.23 10.83
CA GLU A 572 -8.36 -1.05 10.33
C GLU A 572 -8.85 -1.90 11.50
N GLU A 573 -8.05 -2.03 12.56
CA GLU A 573 -8.42 -2.75 13.78
C GLU A 573 -9.70 -2.19 14.42
N TRP A 574 -9.84 -0.87 14.50
CA TRP A 574 -11.04 -0.26 15.08
C TRP A 574 -12.28 -0.49 14.21
N ASN A 575 -12.16 -0.44 12.88
CA ASN A 575 -13.26 -0.75 11.98
C ASN A 575 -13.69 -2.22 12.13
N ILE A 576 -12.74 -3.16 12.12
CA ILE A 576 -13.02 -4.58 12.35
C ILE A 576 -13.71 -4.79 13.71
N SER A 577 -13.21 -4.12 14.75
CA SER A 577 -13.77 -4.20 16.11
C SER A 577 -15.22 -3.71 16.20
N ILE A 578 -15.57 -2.65 15.48
CA ILE A 578 -16.95 -2.12 15.47
C ILE A 578 -17.90 -3.04 14.70
N GLU A 579 -17.43 -3.72 13.65
CA GLU A 579 -18.25 -4.62 12.83
C GLU A 579 -18.41 -6.01 13.44
N ASN A 580 -17.54 -6.41 14.37
CA ASN A 580 -17.60 -7.70 15.02
C ASN A 580 -18.93 -7.87 15.79
N SER A 581 -19.55 -9.05 15.64
CA SER A 581 -20.78 -9.43 16.35
C SER A 581 -20.59 -9.58 17.86
N ASP A 582 -19.36 -9.75 18.33
CA ASP A 582 -19.03 -9.84 19.75
C ASP A 582 -19.10 -8.45 20.42
N ASP A 583 -19.90 -8.34 21.48
CA ASP A 583 -20.13 -7.10 22.24
C ASP A 583 -19.15 -6.89 23.41
N THR A 584 -18.15 -7.76 23.56
CA THR A 584 -17.13 -7.66 24.62
C THR A 584 -16.01 -6.65 24.32
N SER A 585 -15.90 -6.15 23.09
CA SER A 585 -14.86 -5.19 22.70
C SER A 585 -15.03 -3.83 23.39
N ASN A 586 -14.04 -3.46 24.23
CA ASN A 586 -14.01 -2.16 24.89
C ASN A 586 -13.96 -1.00 23.87
N ILE A 587 -13.28 -1.19 22.73
CA ILE A 587 -13.19 -0.21 21.65
C ILE A 587 -14.59 0.05 21.06
N LYS A 588 -15.30 -1.02 20.70
CA LYS A 588 -16.67 -0.93 20.16
C LYS A 588 -17.59 -0.17 21.10
N LYS A 589 -17.53 -0.49 22.40
CA LYS A 589 -18.35 0.17 23.42
C LYS A 589 -18.10 1.67 23.49
N GLN A 590 -16.83 2.11 23.51
CA GLN A 590 -16.49 3.54 23.56
C GLN A 590 -17.09 4.32 22.39
N PHE A 591 -16.97 3.82 21.16
CA PHE A 591 -17.52 4.50 19.98
C PHE A 591 -19.07 4.50 19.95
N LEU A 592 -19.72 3.41 20.37
CA LEU A 592 -21.19 3.34 20.44
C LEU A 592 -21.77 4.27 21.52
N ASP A 593 -21.08 4.43 22.66
CA ASP A 593 -21.49 5.38 23.70
C ASP A 593 -21.26 6.82 23.24
N ALA A 594 -20.17 7.09 22.50
CA ALA A 594 -19.91 8.39 21.90
C ALA A 594 -21.00 8.81 20.89
N ASP A 595 -21.55 7.87 20.11
CA ASP A 595 -22.67 8.14 19.19
C ASP A 595 -23.93 8.65 19.90
N LYS A 596 -24.17 8.21 21.14
CA LYS A 596 -25.30 8.70 21.95
C LYS A 596 -25.09 10.16 22.36
N ILE A 597 -23.85 10.54 22.65
CA ILE A 597 -23.49 11.90 23.10
C ILE A 597 -23.47 12.88 21.91
N VAL A 598 -22.99 12.48 20.73
CA VAL A 598 -22.99 13.35 19.54
C VAL A 598 -24.39 13.87 19.21
N LYS A 599 -25.43 13.04 19.41
CA LYS A 599 -26.83 13.43 19.20
C LYS A 599 -27.36 14.48 20.18
N THR A 600 -26.67 14.73 21.29
CA THR A 600 -27.06 15.74 22.28
C THR A 600 -26.29 17.06 22.13
N LEU A 601 -25.27 17.10 21.26
CA LEU A 601 -24.49 18.31 20.99
C LEU A 601 -25.32 19.37 20.24
N PRO A 602 -25.00 20.68 20.39
CA PRO A 602 -25.72 21.75 19.72
C PRO A 602 -25.81 21.56 18.20
N LEU A 603 -27.01 21.71 17.63
CA LEU A 603 -27.27 21.57 16.19
C LEU A 603 -26.72 22.74 15.36
N ASN A 604 -26.61 23.93 15.96
CA ASN A 604 -26.12 25.14 15.29
C ASN A 604 -24.60 25.26 15.42
N LEU A 605 -23.87 24.48 14.64
CA LEU A 605 -22.42 24.64 14.49
C LEU A 605 -22.11 25.96 13.79
N GLN A 606 -21.06 26.67 14.24
CA GLN A 606 -20.67 27.95 13.67
C GLN A 606 -20.22 27.78 12.21
N LYS A 607 -20.84 28.52 11.30
CA LYS A 607 -20.53 28.47 9.86
C LYS A 607 -19.51 29.54 9.51
N HIS A 608 -18.34 29.10 9.07
CA HIS A 608 -17.25 29.98 8.60
C HIS A 608 -17.22 30.07 7.07
N PRO A 609 -16.79 31.20 6.49
CA PRO A 609 -16.62 31.32 5.03
C PRO A 609 -15.62 30.31 4.46
N ASP A 610 -15.85 29.86 3.22
CA ASP A 610 -15.00 28.84 2.56
C ASP A 610 -13.52 29.27 2.45
N PHE A 611 -13.24 30.56 2.31
CA PHE A 611 -11.87 31.09 2.20
C PHE A 611 -10.99 30.81 3.44
N MET A 612 -11.60 30.43 4.57
CA MET A 612 -10.85 30.06 5.78
C MET A 612 -10.25 28.65 5.70
N TYR A 613 -10.73 27.83 4.76
CA TYR A 613 -10.29 26.46 4.52
C TYR A 613 -9.50 26.32 3.23
N THR A 614 -9.22 27.45 2.55
CA THR A 614 -8.41 27.48 1.34
C THR A 614 -6.97 27.82 1.70
N SER A 615 -6.05 27.12 1.05
CA SER A 615 -4.62 27.30 1.25
C SER A 615 -4.17 28.71 0.85
N LYS A 616 -3.26 29.28 1.62
CA LYS A 616 -2.70 30.63 1.46
C LYS A 616 -1.20 30.64 1.73
N ILE A 617 -0.54 31.72 1.34
CA ILE A 617 0.85 31.96 1.71
C ILE A 617 0.95 32.16 3.23
N ILE A 618 1.87 31.44 3.86
CA ILE A 618 2.22 31.54 5.28
C ILE A 618 3.69 31.97 5.36
N ASN A 619 3.93 33.11 6.01
CA ASN A 619 5.27 33.65 6.20
C ASN A 619 5.93 33.03 7.44
N THR A 620 6.71 31.97 7.22
CA THR A 620 7.37 31.22 8.30
C THR A 620 8.49 32.02 8.97
N LYS A 621 9.15 32.92 8.22
CA LYS A 621 10.17 33.84 8.79
C LYS A 621 9.57 34.75 9.86
N LYS A 622 8.38 35.31 9.61
CA LYS A 622 7.67 36.15 10.58
C LYS A 622 7.34 35.35 11.84
N ILE A 623 6.80 34.15 11.69
CA ILE A 623 6.46 33.27 12.82
C ILE A 623 7.72 32.93 13.64
N LEU A 624 8.79 32.52 12.97
CA LEU A 624 10.06 32.16 13.61
C LEU A 624 10.66 33.35 14.40
N ASN A 625 10.61 34.56 13.84
CA ASN A 625 11.10 35.76 14.53
C ASN A 625 10.31 36.05 15.81
N GLU A 626 8.98 35.90 15.78
CA GLU A 626 8.12 36.08 16.95
C GLU A 626 8.38 35.01 18.02
N ILE A 627 8.56 33.75 17.61
CA ILE A 627 8.95 32.66 18.51
C ILE A 627 10.27 33.02 19.21
N ASN A 628 11.30 33.42 18.45
CA ASN A 628 12.61 33.78 18.98
C ASN A 628 12.54 35.01 19.91
N GLY A 629 11.75 36.03 19.56
CA GLY A 629 11.51 37.20 20.41
C GLY A 629 10.82 36.83 21.73
N THR A 630 9.91 35.86 21.70
CA THR A 630 9.24 35.35 22.91
C THR A 630 10.23 34.65 23.84
N TYR A 631 11.14 33.84 23.30
CA TYR A 631 12.21 33.20 24.07
C TYR A 631 13.19 34.21 24.65
N PHE A 632 13.60 35.20 23.87
CA PHE A 632 14.47 36.27 24.35
C PHE A 632 13.83 37.03 25.52
N ASN A 633 12.54 37.35 25.43
CA ASN A 633 11.81 37.99 26.52
C ASN A 633 11.65 37.09 27.75
N LYS A 634 11.34 35.79 27.58
CA LYS A 634 11.31 34.84 28.70
C LYS A 634 12.66 34.71 29.39
N PHE A 635 13.74 34.61 28.60
CA PHE A 635 15.10 34.54 29.12
C PHE A 635 15.48 35.84 29.84
N ALA A 636 15.15 37.00 29.28
CA ALA A 636 15.36 38.30 29.91
C ALA A 636 14.58 38.42 31.23
N ILE A 637 13.32 37.96 31.30
CA ILE A 637 12.53 37.95 32.55
C ILE A 637 13.12 36.99 33.58
N LEU A 638 13.56 35.79 33.17
CA LEU A 638 14.25 34.85 34.05
C LEU A 638 15.57 35.41 34.57
N LEU A 639 16.33 36.09 33.72
CA LEU A 639 17.56 36.79 34.08
C LEU A 639 17.28 37.94 35.05
N LEU A 640 16.24 38.74 34.81
CA LEU A 640 15.82 39.81 35.71
C LEU A 640 15.38 39.26 37.07
N LYS A 641 14.58 38.18 37.10
CA LYS A 641 14.21 37.49 38.35
C LYS A 641 15.42 36.90 39.07
N PHE A 642 16.38 36.36 38.34
CA PHE A 642 17.63 35.86 38.92
C PHE A 642 18.46 37.01 39.51
N ILE A 643 18.53 38.16 38.83
CA ILE A 643 19.18 39.37 39.35
C ILE A 643 18.45 39.89 40.59
N GLU A 644 17.11 39.99 40.58
CA GLU A 644 16.29 40.41 41.72
C GLU A 644 16.47 39.49 42.94
N ILE A 645 16.41 38.17 42.75
CA ILE A 645 16.62 37.18 43.82
C ILE A 645 18.02 37.32 44.43
N ASN A 646 19.06 37.50 43.59
CA ASN A 646 20.41 37.72 44.09
C ASN A 646 20.55 39.08 44.79
N PHE A 647 19.83 40.11 44.34
CA PHE A 647 19.81 41.43 44.99
C PHE A 647 19.14 41.37 46.37
N ASP A 648 18.00 40.68 46.49
CA ASP A 648 17.29 40.49 47.76
C ASP A 648 18.06 39.60 48.74
N LEU A 649 18.71 38.54 48.26
CA LEU A 649 19.62 37.70 49.08
C LEU A 649 20.81 38.50 49.61
N CYS A 650 21.33 39.42 48.79
CA CYS A 650 22.45 40.27 49.17
C CYS A 650 22.04 41.38 50.16
N LEU A 651 20.81 41.90 50.06
CA LEU A 651 20.22 42.79 51.07
C LEU A 651 19.97 42.07 52.39
N ALA A 652 19.50 40.82 52.34
CA ALA A 652 19.20 40.01 53.52
C ALA A 652 20.47 39.55 54.28
N SER A 653 21.60 39.36 53.59
CA SER A 653 22.87 38.90 54.18
C SER A 653 23.76 40.02 54.75
N ARG A 654 23.37 41.29 54.64
CA ARG A 654 24.17 42.48 55.04
C ARG A 654 25.60 42.49 54.47
N SER A 655 25.80 41.93 53.28
CA SER A 655 27.12 41.80 52.64
C SER A 655 27.29 42.74 51.42
N MET A 656 26.69 43.93 51.47
CA MET A 656 26.85 44.94 50.41
C MET A 656 27.96 45.93 50.76
N GLU A 657 29.01 46.00 49.94
CA GLU A 657 29.99 47.09 49.97
C GLU A 657 29.52 48.26 49.08
N PHE A 658 29.43 49.44 49.68
CA PHE A 658 29.09 50.68 48.99
C PHE A 658 30.32 51.58 48.90
N VAL A 659 30.56 52.17 47.73
CA VAL A 659 31.49 53.30 47.59
C VAL A 659 30.71 54.58 47.38
N GLU A 660 31.09 55.58 48.17
CA GLU A 660 30.55 56.92 48.09
C GLU A 660 31.32 57.69 47.02
N MET A 661 30.63 58.00 45.92
CA MET A 661 31.23 58.80 44.84
C MET A 661 31.41 60.25 45.33
N PRO A 662 32.35 61.03 44.76
CA PRO A 662 32.69 62.39 45.22
C PRO A 662 31.52 63.39 45.22
N ASN A 663 30.42 63.06 44.54
CA ASN A 663 29.18 63.81 44.45
C ASN A 663 28.08 63.31 45.41
N GLY A 664 28.42 62.44 46.38
CA GLY A 664 27.53 61.99 47.46
C GLY A 664 26.59 60.84 47.08
N VAL A 665 26.69 60.28 45.87
CA VAL A 665 25.88 59.12 45.46
C VAL A 665 26.60 57.83 45.79
N LYS A 666 25.99 56.96 46.60
CA LYS A 666 26.53 55.62 46.92
C LYS A 666 26.15 54.61 45.83
N ARG A 667 27.13 53.90 45.26
CA ARG A 667 26.91 52.74 44.35
C ARG A 667 27.42 51.45 44.99
N ILE A 668 26.69 50.36 44.78
CA ILE A 668 27.06 49.00 45.22
C ILE A 668 28.18 48.49 44.30
N LEU A 669 29.29 48.00 44.86
CA LEU A 669 30.44 47.54 44.09
C LEU A 669 30.48 46.02 43.87
N ALA A 670 30.02 45.24 44.84
CA ALA A 670 29.90 43.79 44.74
C ALA A 670 28.94 43.23 45.80
N CYS A 671 28.35 42.08 45.49
CA CYS A 671 27.69 41.16 46.42
C CYS A 671 28.58 39.91 46.53
N ASN A 672 28.96 39.51 47.75
CA ASN A 672 29.73 38.29 47.99
C ASN A 672 28.84 37.06 48.13
#